data_AF-A0A812V757-F1
#
_entry.id   AF-A0A812V757-F1
#
_cell.length_a   1.000
_cell.length_b   1.000
_cell.length_c   1.000
_cell.angle_alpha   90.00
_cell.angle_beta   90.00
_cell.angle_gamma   90.00
#
_symmetry.space_group_name_H-M   'P 1'
#
loop_
_entity.id
_entity.type
_entity.pdbx_description
1 polymer ?
#
loop_
_entity_poly.entity_id
_entity_poly.type
_entity_poly.pdbx_seq_one_letter_code
_entity_poly.pdbx_strand_id
1 'polypeptide(L)'
;MQISGHVAVLLIHALSCERISEQISLDIGSSSFLLSRGPRSDIGKLLARAQPLQPTKASLARDFPEDCPNGELRLSGVYKVRKEVVLHGPCEVTGDGGELQVQAPIHFNGNVSFRGSLVVKYVKKNNPQHSNNKMKMIFRRALNRALGGTEGPCISVNGSLTLQAGADVSIQDCQNQQQPTALGGCLFVGREAELLSGARLQLKNCSAGGVGAGLGGGLYVGTTFRQRGAVVFAEGCFASEGGGALYACGGLDMSGGSLSAVDSSATEEGGCILAYGLTNISAGHMNLTNCRSRAPRGGGSGGGLWANSLEVAAAARLTIHDCHAAFGGGMYAQRHAGIHAQGLHISNSSASSFGGCLYMKSGNVSFSGPLALQSCAAKGAGGGIYSVRGAFEAEEISCNGCDAPVAAVLQLEKQGKVSADLRAVRFWSHSRSSSAIAAGAGSTVKIGKMDCMEAPGCILQAQQANVSQLLCSRGEGRESFAEQDGLQCKPCAEGRTRLEQNRADAHCVLCPNITDTDIRCTPTELGLPGGYMVTWNHSKPSDLSNWFRCPSEIACPGGHLGASDRPGGTAQEIWAMCAQGYVGEACTQCDDGYARGDSNVLQCVPCSTDLHQAAWYVSFYLLKNLALFTSAVGSVSGAKRRRAESATLLNQLMSFAVVAGIAMSGAMQTRTFQEDLQASSQAVFRYLSLPAEMVSQGQGSGGASMSCECLLAMMGMKQTVYHTHILTSIWPAVLVSWLAVTKGGWLAAVVGVNVFLPVFVAGFGKYLVSFRLRPEALPGGELLMDFLPPGPHMTSCILERICAVLAAIAIALVLSVGSWIYAVRYRREPLEPHVAYLVQAYKPECAAWEAERLVRKVFLALITTMLPVTLSPALQLEAVTLVLIASLAANMYFMPYQVGSWNGREAGLLMVALTMTGLTTCLIANDLHWAKSTFTQRALVFVICAMASGTCAIMIGALAAAFLNERRNTPKADEAE
;
A
#
# COMPACT_ATOMS: atom_id res chain seq x y z
N MET A 1 40.04 22.64 6.24
CA MET A 1 40.07 24.11 6.09
C MET A 1 39.54 24.71 7.38
N GLN A 2 40.41 25.29 8.22
CA GLN A 2 40.05 25.73 9.58
C GLN A 2 40.45 27.20 9.84
N ILE A 3 40.36 28.04 8.80
CA ILE A 3 40.68 29.47 8.87
C ILE A 3 39.47 30.27 8.33
N SER A 4 38.45 30.51 9.15
CA SER A 4 37.42 31.54 8.89
C SER A 4 36.67 32.00 10.16
N GLY A 5 37.27 31.87 11.36
CA GLY A 5 36.59 32.18 12.62
C GLY A 5 36.58 33.66 13.03
N HIS A 6 37.40 34.52 12.42
CA HIS A 6 37.66 35.86 12.94
C HIS A 6 37.06 37.03 12.15
N VAL A 7 36.50 36.80 10.96
CA VAL A 7 35.90 37.89 10.16
C VAL A 7 34.40 38.08 10.43
N ALA A 8 33.70 37.04 10.90
CA ALA A 8 32.24 37.09 11.15
C ALA A 8 31.81 37.93 12.36
N VAL A 9 32.71 38.22 13.31
CA VAL A 9 32.37 38.91 14.57
C VAL A 9 32.20 40.43 14.40
N LEU A 10 32.73 41.02 13.32
CA LEU A 10 32.68 42.48 13.11
C LEU A 10 31.38 42.99 12.46
N LEU A 11 30.53 42.11 11.91
CA LEU A 11 29.29 42.50 11.21
C LEU A 11 28.01 42.35 12.05
N ILE A 12 28.07 41.66 13.19
CA ILE A 12 26.88 41.36 14.02
C ILE A 12 26.49 42.53 14.94
N HIS A 13 27.35 43.54 15.12
CA HIS A 13 27.08 44.64 16.06
C HIS A 13 26.30 45.84 15.49
N ALA A 14 25.88 45.83 14.23
CA ALA A 14 25.32 47.02 13.56
C ALA A 14 23.79 47.03 13.33
N LEU A 15 23.02 46.02 13.75
CA LEU A 15 21.56 46.01 13.55
C LEU A 15 20.82 45.61 14.82
N SER A 16 20.56 46.61 15.66
CA SER A 16 19.54 46.59 16.71
C SER A 16 18.59 47.75 16.46
N CYS A 17 17.28 47.47 16.27
CA CYS A 17 16.21 48.42 16.57
C CYS A 17 14.84 47.72 16.65
N GLU A 18 14.04 48.21 17.60
CA GLU A 18 12.87 47.63 18.26
C GLU A 18 11.51 47.71 17.52
N ARG A 19 10.60 46.82 17.96
CA ARG A 19 9.15 46.89 18.24
C ARG A 19 8.22 47.82 17.42
N ILE A 20 7.04 47.30 17.03
CA ILE A 20 5.68 47.65 17.55
C ILE A 20 4.53 46.90 16.81
N SER A 21 3.48 46.57 17.59
CA SER A 21 2.02 46.46 17.30
C SER A 21 1.33 45.10 16.93
N GLU A 22 0.61 44.60 17.95
CA GLU A 22 -0.85 44.29 18.07
C GLU A 22 -1.60 43.29 17.17
N GLN A 23 -1.97 42.18 17.82
CA GLN A 23 -3.34 41.68 18.08
C GLN A 23 -4.52 42.20 17.24
N ILE A 24 -5.08 41.29 16.43
CA ILE A 24 -6.52 41.24 16.12
C ILE A 24 -6.99 39.78 16.19
N SER A 25 -7.83 39.47 17.18
CA SER A 25 -8.67 38.26 17.23
C SER A 25 -10.00 38.56 16.53
N LEU A 26 -10.46 37.65 15.67
CA LEU A 26 -11.84 37.62 15.20
C LEU A 26 -12.33 36.16 15.11
N ASP A 27 -13.22 35.84 16.05
CA ASP A 27 -14.14 34.70 16.03
C ASP A 27 -15.15 34.86 14.89
N ILE A 28 -15.32 33.84 14.04
CA ILE A 28 -16.56 33.60 13.29
C ILE A 28 -16.85 32.10 13.32
N GLY A 29 -17.99 31.77 13.93
CA GLY A 29 -18.52 30.42 14.04
C GLY A 29 -19.26 29.92 12.80
N SER A 30 -19.30 28.60 12.72
CA SER A 30 -20.44 27.73 12.37
C SER A 30 -21.28 28.08 11.13
N SER A 31 -21.21 27.23 10.11
CA SER A 31 -22.38 26.86 9.29
C SER A 31 -22.24 25.43 8.78
N SER A 32 -23.07 24.53 9.32
CA SER A 32 -23.21 23.14 8.92
C SER A 32 -24.05 23.05 7.65
N PHE A 33 -23.52 22.43 6.58
CA PHE A 33 -24.27 22.16 5.36
C PHE A 33 -24.78 20.71 5.35
N LEU A 34 -26.11 20.58 5.28
CA LEU A 34 -26.86 19.37 4.95
C LEU A 34 -26.82 19.12 3.45
N LEU A 35 -26.66 17.85 3.03
CA LEU A 35 -27.46 17.15 2.00
C LEU A 35 -26.72 15.90 1.50
N SER A 36 -27.34 14.73 1.67
CA SER A 36 -27.45 13.71 0.62
C SER A 36 -28.21 12.48 1.15
N ARG A 37 -29.47 12.35 0.72
CA ARG A 37 -30.24 11.09 0.75
C ARG A 37 -30.07 10.44 -0.62
N GLY A 38 -29.64 9.18 -0.63
CA GLY A 38 -29.65 8.29 -1.80
C GLY A 38 -30.35 6.96 -1.46
N PRO A 39 -30.89 6.25 -2.47
CA PRO A 39 -32.17 5.55 -2.33
C PRO A 39 -32.07 4.04 -2.06
N ARG A 40 -33.12 3.52 -1.40
CA ARG A 40 -33.42 2.09 -1.24
C ARG A 40 -33.82 1.49 -2.59
N SER A 41 -33.18 0.39 -2.97
CA SER A 41 -33.59 -0.46 -4.09
C SER A 41 -34.41 -1.66 -3.60
N ASP A 42 -35.70 -1.65 -3.92
CA ASP A 42 -36.58 -2.82 -3.85
C ASP A 42 -36.39 -3.69 -5.10
N ILE A 43 -35.79 -4.86 -4.95
CA ILE A 43 -35.79 -5.93 -5.95
C ILE A 43 -36.13 -7.24 -5.22
N GLY A 44 -37.34 -7.75 -5.41
CA GLY A 44 -37.76 -8.99 -4.77
C GLY A 44 -39.21 -9.41 -4.99
N LYS A 45 -39.75 -9.26 -6.20
CA LYS A 45 -41.04 -9.87 -6.60
C LYS A 45 -40.96 -10.35 -8.05
N LEU A 46 -40.48 -11.56 -8.27
CA LEU A 46 -40.71 -12.35 -9.48
C LEU A 46 -40.34 -13.81 -9.18
N LEU A 47 -41.31 -14.59 -8.72
CA LEU A 47 -41.43 -16.05 -8.91
C LEU A 47 -42.70 -16.56 -8.19
N ALA A 48 -43.83 -16.49 -8.87
CA ALA A 48 -45.03 -17.25 -8.52
C ALA A 48 -45.94 -17.42 -9.75
N ARG A 49 -45.73 -18.50 -10.51
CA ARG A 49 -46.73 -19.08 -11.40
C ARG A 49 -46.71 -20.60 -11.20
N ALA A 50 -47.41 -21.05 -10.17
CA ALA A 50 -47.97 -22.39 -10.10
C ALA A 50 -49.49 -22.22 -10.12
N GLN A 51 -50.15 -22.86 -11.09
CA GLN A 51 -51.60 -22.85 -11.23
C GLN A 51 -52.26 -23.51 -9.99
N PRO A 52 -53.35 -22.95 -9.45
CA PRO A 52 -54.12 -23.62 -8.41
C PRO A 52 -54.90 -24.79 -9.03
N LEU A 53 -54.68 -25.99 -8.51
CA LEU A 53 -55.55 -27.15 -8.74
C LEU A 53 -56.97 -26.79 -8.26
N GLN A 54 -57.96 -27.01 -9.13
CA GLN A 54 -59.38 -26.82 -8.81
C GLN A 54 -59.78 -27.70 -7.61
N PRO A 55 -60.66 -27.21 -6.72
CA PRO A 55 -61.15 -27.99 -5.58
C PRO A 55 -61.97 -29.20 -6.09
N THR A 56 -61.37 -30.38 -6.04
CA THR A 56 -62.08 -31.65 -6.21
C THR A 56 -63.13 -31.79 -5.13
N LYS A 57 -64.34 -32.25 -5.52
CA LYS A 57 -65.44 -32.65 -4.64
C LYS A 57 -64.90 -33.33 -3.38
N ALA A 58 -65.32 -32.87 -2.20
CA ALA A 58 -64.93 -33.43 -0.90
C ALA A 58 -65.11 -34.96 -0.91
N SER A 59 -64.00 -35.69 -1.07
CA SER A 59 -64.00 -37.15 -1.03
C SER A 59 -64.39 -37.57 0.39
N LEU A 60 -65.45 -38.37 0.51
CA LEU A 60 -65.91 -38.93 1.78
C LEU A 60 -64.74 -39.69 2.46
N ALA A 61 -64.35 -39.25 3.65
CA ALA A 61 -63.27 -39.89 4.40
C ALA A 61 -63.69 -41.31 4.84
N ARG A 62 -62.86 -42.31 4.53
CA ARG A 62 -63.07 -43.73 4.88
C ARG A 62 -62.42 -44.05 6.22
N ASP A 63 -62.84 -45.11 6.90
CA ASP A 63 -62.09 -45.61 8.04
C ASP A 63 -60.88 -46.43 7.56
N PHE A 64 -59.78 -46.40 8.31
CA PHE A 64 -58.56 -47.11 7.96
C PHE A 64 -58.72 -48.64 8.12
N PRO A 65 -58.21 -49.47 7.19
CA PRO A 65 -58.30 -50.94 7.28
C PRO A 65 -57.65 -51.49 8.55
N GLU A 66 -58.28 -52.49 9.18
CA GLU A 66 -57.78 -53.10 10.42
C GLU A 66 -56.76 -54.22 10.17
N ASP A 67 -56.61 -54.67 8.92
CA ASP A 67 -55.70 -55.72 8.48
C ASP A 67 -54.93 -55.30 7.21
N CYS A 68 -53.91 -56.10 6.86
CA CYS A 68 -53.14 -55.96 5.61
C CYS A 68 -53.39 -57.20 4.74
N PRO A 69 -54.56 -57.28 4.09
CA PRO A 69 -54.97 -58.49 3.37
C PRO A 69 -53.99 -58.80 2.24
N ASN A 70 -53.56 -60.06 2.14
CA ASN A 70 -52.53 -60.53 1.19
C ASN A 70 -51.17 -59.83 1.33
N GLY A 71 -50.91 -59.16 2.46
CA GLY A 71 -49.65 -58.42 2.68
C GLY A 71 -49.54 -57.13 1.89
N GLU A 72 -50.63 -56.63 1.28
CA GLU A 72 -50.65 -55.36 0.52
C GLU A 72 -51.79 -54.45 1.00
N LEU A 73 -51.50 -53.17 1.22
CA LEU A 73 -52.45 -52.16 1.64
C LEU A 73 -52.42 -50.97 0.67
N ARG A 74 -53.46 -50.80 -0.13
CA ARG A 74 -53.59 -49.67 -1.08
C ARG A 74 -54.43 -48.53 -0.51
N LEU A 75 -53.87 -47.33 -0.49
CA LEU A 75 -54.48 -46.14 0.10
C LEU A 75 -54.66 -45.04 -0.95
N SER A 76 -55.91 -44.83 -1.37
CA SER A 76 -56.31 -43.77 -2.29
C SER A 76 -57.40 -42.89 -1.66
N GLY A 77 -57.19 -41.59 -1.54
CA GLY A 77 -58.13 -40.65 -0.89
C GLY A 77 -57.87 -40.48 0.61
N VAL A 78 -58.88 -40.00 1.36
CA VAL A 78 -58.74 -39.65 2.79
C VAL A 78 -59.22 -40.81 3.68
N TYR A 79 -58.40 -41.22 4.65
CA TYR A 79 -58.73 -42.23 5.66
C TYR A 79 -58.62 -41.66 7.07
N LYS A 80 -59.45 -42.13 8.01
CA LYS A 80 -59.44 -41.73 9.42
C LYS A 80 -59.04 -42.91 10.31
N VAL A 81 -58.11 -42.65 11.22
CA VAL A 81 -57.66 -43.63 12.23
C VAL A 81 -58.11 -43.13 13.60
N ARG A 82 -59.29 -43.57 14.03
CA ARG A 82 -59.93 -43.08 15.28
C ARG A 82 -59.55 -43.87 16.52
N LYS A 83 -59.15 -45.12 16.34
CA LYS A 83 -58.71 -46.07 17.36
C LYS A 83 -57.37 -46.65 16.93
N GLU A 84 -56.62 -47.19 17.87
CA GLU A 84 -55.37 -47.89 17.60
C GLU A 84 -55.61 -49.01 16.59
N VAL A 85 -54.74 -49.11 15.59
CA VAL A 85 -54.79 -50.16 14.57
C VAL A 85 -53.50 -50.95 14.62
N VAL A 86 -53.60 -52.27 14.76
CA VAL A 86 -52.46 -53.18 14.83
C VAL A 86 -52.49 -54.13 13.63
N LEU A 87 -51.54 -53.93 12.71
CA LEU A 87 -51.34 -54.75 11.52
C LEU A 87 -50.26 -55.80 11.81
N HIS A 88 -50.61 -57.07 11.70
CA HIS A 88 -49.69 -58.19 11.94
C HIS A 88 -49.05 -58.68 10.65
N GLY A 89 -47.77 -59.08 10.73
CA GLY A 89 -47.02 -59.62 9.59
C GLY A 89 -46.39 -58.54 8.69
N PRO A 90 -45.70 -58.94 7.62
CA PRO A 90 -45.14 -58.00 6.65
C PRO A 90 -46.28 -57.33 5.85
N CYS A 91 -46.13 -56.03 5.59
CA CYS A 91 -47.14 -55.25 4.87
C CYS A 91 -46.50 -54.27 3.87
N GLU A 92 -46.93 -54.34 2.61
CA GLU A 92 -46.57 -53.38 1.56
C GLU A 92 -47.67 -52.32 1.44
N VAL A 93 -47.37 -51.09 1.82
CA VAL A 93 -48.32 -49.97 1.80
C VAL A 93 -48.09 -49.13 0.53
N THR A 94 -49.06 -49.12 -0.37
CA THR A 94 -49.01 -48.31 -1.60
C THR A 94 -49.96 -47.11 -1.47
N GLY A 95 -49.40 -45.90 -1.44
CA GLY A 95 -50.15 -44.66 -1.43
C GLY A 95 -50.34 -44.10 -2.83
N ASP A 96 -51.58 -43.91 -3.27
CA ASP A 96 -51.91 -43.28 -4.56
C ASP A 96 -52.38 -41.84 -4.32
N GLY A 97 -51.60 -41.07 -3.56
CA GLY A 97 -51.98 -39.74 -3.08
C GLY A 97 -52.94 -39.78 -1.89
N GLY A 98 -52.84 -40.83 -1.06
CA GLY A 98 -53.67 -41.00 0.13
C GLY A 98 -53.33 -40.01 1.25
N GLU A 99 -54.34 -39.60 2.02
CA GLU A 99 -54.20 -38.83 3.27
C GLU A 99 -54.74 -39.64 4.46
N LEU A 100 -53.92 -39.85 5.49
CA LEU A 100 -54.29 -40.46 6.77
C LEU A 100 -54.49 -39.39 7.83
N GLN A 101 -55.71 -39.29 8.34
CA GLN A 101 -56.09 -38.45 9.47
C GLN A 101 -55.96 -39.25 10.77
N VAL A 102 -54.77 -39.05 11.36
CA VAL A 102 -54.19 -39.51 12.61
C VAL A 102 -54.93 -39.18 13.91
N GLN A 103 -55.71 -40.03 14.59
CA GLN A 103 -56.16 -39.73 15.98
C GLN A 103 -55.61 -40.70 17.02
N ALA A 104 -55.26 -41.91 16.59
CA ALA A 104 -54.70 -42.98 17.40
C ALA A 104 -53.61 -43.71 16.59
N PRO A 105 -52.57 -44.27 17.24
CA PRO A 105 -51.40 -44.79 16.54
C PRO A 105 -51.70 -45.98 15.61
N ILE A 106 -50.89 -46.11 14.55
CA ILE A 106 -50.89 -47.27 13.65
C ILE A 106 -49.64 -48.10 13.96
N HIS A 107 -49.83 -49.35 14.40
CA HIS A 107 -48.77 -50.28 14.71
C HIS A 107 -48.65 -51.34 13.61
N PHE A 108 -47.46 -51.48 13.06
CA PHE A 108 -47.08 -52.57 12.18
C PHE A 108 -46.17 -53.54 12.95
N ASN A 109 -46.71 -54.70 13.32
CA ASN A 109 -46.00 -55.75 14.01
C ASN A 109 -45.29 -56.68 13.00
N GLY A 110 -44.41 -56.09 12.19
CA GLY A 110 -43.70 -56.75 11.10
C GLY A 110 -42.85 -55.76 10.28
N ASN A 111 -42.32 -56.22 9.15
CA ASN A 111 -41.60 -55.35 8.21
C ASN A 111 -42.60 -54.58 7.33
N VAL A 112 -42.29 -53.32 7.02
CA VAL A 112 -43.16 -52.47 6.22
C VAL A 112 -42.40 -51.90 5.04
N SER A 113 -43.01 -51.96 3.85
CA SER A 113 -42.49 -51.33 2.64
C SER A 113 -43.49 -50.30 2.14
N PHE A 114 -43.11 -49.03 2.02
CA PHE A 114 -43.97 -48.00 1.43
C PHE A 114 -43.64 -47.73 -0.04
N ARG A 115 -44.68 -47.57 -0.86
CA ARG A 115 -44.64 -47.14 -2.25
C ARG A 115 -45.60 -45.99 -2.49
N GLY A 116 -45.33 -45.19 -3.52
CA GLY A 116 -46.19 -44.07 -3.93
C GLY A 116 -46.23 -42.92 -2.91
N SER A 117 -47.27 -42.09 -2.96
CA SER A 117 -47.42 -40.88 -2.15
C SER A 117 -48.41 -41.07 -1.00
N LEU A 118 -47.99 -40.79 0.23
CA LEU A 118 -48.80 -40.89 1.44
C LEU A 118 -48.59 -39.68 2.37
N VAL A 119 -49.68 -39.02 2.76
CA VAL A 119 -49.65 -37.93 3.75
C VAL A 119 -50.32 -38.41 5.02
N VAL A 120 -49.70 -38.19 6.18
CA VAL A 120 -50.20 -38.56 7.50
C VAL A 120 -50.25 -37.31 8.35
N LYS A 121 -51.44 -36.94 8.82
CA LYS A 121 -51.67 -35.73 9.62
C LYS A 121 -52.32 -36.13 10.93
N TYR A 122 -51.71 -35.75 12.05
CA TYR A 122 -52.38 -35.85 13.33
C TYR A 122 -53.55 -34.85 13.39
N VAL A 123 -54.76 -35.35 13.68
CA VAL A 123 -55.96 -34.54 13.84
C VAL A 123 -56.36 -34.59 15.31
N LYS A 124 -56.10 -33.50 16.02
CA LYS A 124 -56.52 -33.37 17.42
C LYS A 124 -58.03 -33.63 17.52
N LYS A 125 -58.44 -34.51 18.43
CA LYS A 125 -59.85 -34.74 18.74
C LYS A 125 -60.46 -33.42 19.23
N ASN A 126 -61.17 -32.73 18.35
CA ASN A 126 -61.99 -31.58 18.72
C ASN A 126 -63.04 -32.09 19.69
N ASN A 127 -62.82 -31.96 20.99
CA ASN A 127 -63.83 -32.19 22.00
C ASN A 127 -64.71 -30.93 21.99
N PRO A 128 -65.93 -30.95 21.43
CA PRO A 128 -66.72 -29.74 21.21
C PRO A 128 -67.33 -29.14 22.50
N GLN A 129 -66.86 -29.52 23.69
CA GLN A 129 -67.60 -29.31 24.94
C GLN A 129 -66.94 -28.47 26.03
N HIS A 130 -65.78 -27.84 25.81
CA HIS A 130 -65.14 -26.98 26.83
C HIS A 130 -64.52 -25.70 26.24
N SER A 131 -65.33 -24.85 25.60
CA SER A 131 -64.95 -23.45 25.33
C SER A 131 -65.94 -22.48 25.95
N ASN A 132 -65.78 -22.22 27.24
CA ASN A 132 -66.22 -20.99 27.90
C ASN A 132 -65.51 -20.88 29.26
N ASN A 133 -64.22 -20.57 29.27
CA ASN A 133 -63.63 -19.80 30.36
C ASN A 133 -62.32 -19.13 29.90
N LYS A 134 -62.38 -17.80 29.92
CA LYS A 134 -61.37 -16.87 29.41
C LYS A 134 -60.47 -16.49 30.58
N MET A 135 -59.35 -17.18 30.79
CA MET A 135 -58.34 -16.72 31.77
C MET A 135 -56.89 -17.03 31.35
N LYS A 136 -56.14 -15.92 31.16
CA LYS A 136 -54.69 -15.67 31.26
C LYS A 136 -53.66 -16.55 30.52
N MET A 137 -52.99 -15.90 29.56
CA MET A 137 -51.65 -16.21 29.05
C MET A 137 -50.65 -16.31 30.21
N ILE A 138 -50.19 -17.54 30.49
CA ILE A 138 -48.90 -17.97 31.06
C ILE A 138 -48.92 -19.52 31.18
N PHE A 139 -50.11 -20.15 31.15
CA PHE A 139 -50.29 -21.61 31.28
C PHE A 139 -50.37 -22.42 29.96
N ARG A 140 -50.08 -21.82 28.78
CA ARG A 140 -50.38 -22.45 27.48
C ARG A 140 -49.50 -23.67 27.12
N ARG A 141 -48.25 -23.75 27.59
CA ARG A 141 -47.37 -24.92 27.36
C ARG A 141 -47.66 -26.09 28.30
N ALA A 142 -48.07 -25.82 29.54
CA ALA A 142 -48.48 -26.85 30.50
C ALA A 142 -49.87 -27.41 30.18
N LEU A 143 -50.81 -26.56 29.74
CA LEU A 143 -52.17 -26.99 29.41
C LEU A 143 -52.26 -27.77 28.08
N ASN A 144 -51.36 -27.51 27.12
CA ASN A 144 -51.28 -28.33 25.90
C ASN A 144 -50.78 -29.76 26.16
N ARG A 145 -49.98 -30.00 27.23
CA ARG A 145 -49.60 -31.36 27.66
C ARG A 145 -50.76 -32.15 28.28
N ALA A 146 -51.74 -31.46 28.85
CA ALA A 146 -52.91 -32.09 29.48
C ALA A 146 -54.06 -32.40 28.49
N LEU A 147 -53.98 -31.91 27.25
CA LEU A 147 -55.08 -31.95 26.29
C LEU A 147 -54.68 -32.69 25.00
N GLY A 148 -54.51 -34.01 25.07
CA GLY A 148 -54.72 -34.95 23.96
C GLY A 148 -53.54 -35.16 22.98
N GLY A 149 -52.40 -35.64 23.47
CA GLY A 149 -51.41 -36.34 22.65
C GLY A 149 -51.82 -37.80 22.39
N THR A 150 -51.26 -38.45 21.38
CA THR A 150 -51.43 -39.88 21.14
C THR A 150 -50.65 -40.70 22.18
N GLU A 151 -51.14 -41.89 22.49
CA GLU A 151 -50.43 -42.92 23.28
C GLU A 151 -49.32 -43.59 22.45
N GLY A 152 -48.44 -42.81 21.81
CA GLY A 152 -47.38 -43.32 20.95
C GLY A 152 -47.12 -42.46 19.70
N PRO A 153 -46.19 -42.88 18.83
CA PRO A 153 -45.95 -42.26 17.53
C PRO A 153 -47.16 -42.41 16.59
N CYS A 154 -47.30 -41.55 15.59
CA CYS A 154 -48.36 -41.72 14.59
C CYS A 154 -48.26 -43.06 13.84
N ILE A 155 -47.03 -43.48 13.50
CA ILE A 155 -46.73 -44.77 12.90
C ILE A 155 -45.64 -45.45 13.72
N SER A 156 -45.88 -46.69 14.11
CA SER A 156 -44.95 -47.56 14.81
C SER A 156 -44.70 -48.80 13.97
N VAL A 157 -43.44 -49.09 13.65
CA VAL A 157 -43.01 -50.27 12.91
C VAL A 157 -42.09 -51.07 13.82
N ASN A 158 -42.53 -52.21 14.34
CA ASN A 158 -41.69 -53.05 15.22
C ASN A 158 -40.57 -53.75 14.44
N GLY A 159 -40.77 -54.01 13.15
CA GLY A 159 -39.77 -54.59 12.25
C GLY A 159 -38.89 -53.53 11.57
N SER A 160 -38.53 -53.83 10.32
CA SER A 160 -37.76 -52.92 9.46
C SER A 160 -38.68 -52.12 8.55
N LEU A 161 -38.29 -50.90 8.24
CA LEU A 161 -38.98 -50.00 7.32
C LEU A 161 -38.18 -49.84 6.03
N THR A 162 -38.82 -50.01 4.88
CA THR A 162 -38.23 -49.69 3.57
C THR A 162 -39.10 -48.66 2.85
N LEU A 163 -38.53 -47.51 2.48
CA LEU A 163 -39.17 -46.61 1.50
C LEU A 163 -38.61 -46.94 0.12
N GLN A 164 -39.48 -47.45 -0.76
CA GLN A 164 -39.10 -47.83 -2.11
C GLN A 164 -38.79 -46.61 -2.97
N ALA A 165 -38.10 -46.84 -4.10
CA ALA A 165 -37.82 -45.78 -5.05
C ALA A 165 -39.11 -45.07 -5.50
N GLY A 166 -39.13 -43.74 -5.43
CA GLY A 166 -40.28 -42.91 -5.77
C GLY A 166 -41.38 -42.83 -4.69
N ALA A 167 -41.21 -43.45 -3.52
CA ALA A 167 -42.12 -43.24 -2.40
C ALA A 167 -42.02 -41.80 -1.87
N ASP A 168 -43.13 -41.12 -1.57
CA ASP A 168 -43.18 -39.79 -0.93
C ASP A 168 -44.09 -39.85 0.30
N VAL A 169 -43.48 -39.99 1.48
CA VAL A 169 -44.19 -40.12 2.76
C VAL A 169 -44.02 -38.84 3.57
N SER A 170 -45.12 -38.21 3.96
CA SER A 170 -45.12 -36.99 4.79
C SER A 170 -45.92 -37.19 6.06
N ILE A 171 -45.30 -37.08 7.23
CA ILE A 171 -45.94 -37.23 8.54
C ILE A 171 -45.85 -35.90 9.31
N GLN A 172 -46.99 -35.41 9.81
CA GLN A 172 -47.10 -34.07 10.38
C GLN A 172 -47.89 -34.03 11.71
N ASP A 173 -47.44 -33.14 12.60
CA ASP A 173 -48.09 -32.72 13.84
C ASP A 173 -48.28 -33.81 14.92
N CYS A 174 -47.51 -34.90 14.84
CA CYS A 174 -47.61 -36.03 15.77
C CYS A 174 -46.99 -35.72 17.14
N GLN A 175 -47.68 -36.11 18.22
CA GLN A 175 -47.25 -35.80 19.58
C GLN A 175 -47.29 -37.04 20.48
N ASN A 176 -46.15 -37.68 20.64
CA ASN A 176 -45.92 -38.79 21.58
C ASN A 176 -45.52 -38.22 22.95
N GLN A 177 -46.49 -38.01 23.84
CA GLN A 177 -46.29 -37.34 25.14
C GLN A 177 -46.70 -38.18 26.36
N GLN A 178 -47.42 -39.28 26.18
CA GLN A 178 -48.04 -40.00 27.29
C GLN A 178 -47.18 -41.13 27.86
N GLN A 179 -46.17 -41.61 27.13
CA GLN A 179 -45.32 -42.71 27.58
C GLN A 179 -44.10 -42.20 28.37
N PRO A 180 -43.65 -42.93 29.42
CA PRO A 180 -42.43 -42.61 30.14
C PRO A 180 -41.18 -42.69 29.25
N THR A 181 -41.21 -43.50 28.19
CA THR A 181 -40.17 -43.59 27.16
C THR A 181 -40.79 -43.34 25.79
N ALA A 182 -40.90 -42.07 25.39
CA ALA A 182 -41.49 -41.70 24.11
C ALA A 182 -40.45 -41.93 22.98
N LEU A 183 -40.55 -43.03 22.24
CA LEU A 183 -39.67 -43.31 21.11
C LEU A 183 -40.38 -42.96 19.80
N GLY A 184 -39.83 -42.02 19.04
CA GLY A 184 -40.44 -41.53 17.81
C GLY A 184 -41.62 -40.61 18.08
N GLY A 185 -41.58 -39.38 17.58
CA GLY A 185 -42.76 -38.52 17.58
C GLY A 185 -43.69 -38.82 16.41
N CYS A 186 -43.15 -38.77 15.19
CA CYS A 186 -43.91 -39.11 13.99
C CYS A 186 -43.80 -40.59 13.64
N LEU A 187 -42.58 -41.13 13.69
CA LEU A 187 -42.28 -42.47 13.20
C LEU A 187 -41.33 -43.20 14.15
N PHE A 188 -41.71 -44.41 14.54
CA PHE A 188 -40.87 -45.35 15.27
C PHE A 188 -40.55 -46.54 14.39
N VAL A 189 -39.28 -46.93 14.31
CA VAL A 189 -38.80 -48.14 13.63
C VAL A 189 -37.95 -48.94 14.60
N GLY A 190 -38.42 -50.10 15.02
CA GLY A 190 -37.77 -50.95 16.02
C GLY A 190 -36.45 -51.56 15.53
N ARG A 191 -36.31 -51.78 14.22
CA ARG A 191 -35.08 -52.31 13.60
C ARG A 191 -34.42 -51.30 12.67
N GLU A 192 -34.27 -51.65 11.39
CA GLU A 192 -33.57 -50.85 10.39
C GLU A 192 -34.58 -50.02 9.59
N ALA A 193 -34.21 -48.78 9.25
CA ALA A 193 -34.95 -47.97 8.29
C ALA A 193 -34.07 -47.72 7.07
N GLU A 194 -34.47 -48.24 5.90
CA GLU A 194 -33.77 -48.09 4.62
C GLU A 194 -34.61 -47.25 3.65
N LEU A 195 -34.05 -46.14 3.17
CA LEU A 195 -34.67 -45.27 2.19
C LEU A 195 -33.90 -45.38 0.87
N LEU A 196 -34.54 -45.96 -0.14
CA LEU A 196 -33.94 -46.19 -1.45
C LEU A 196 -33.91 -44.91 -2.31
N SER A 197 -33.14 -44.96 -3.40
CA SER A 197 -32.92 -43.80 -4.27
C SER A 197 -34.24 -43.23 -4.82
N GLY A 198 -34.40 -41.91 -4.72
CA GLY A 198 -35.63 -41.23 -5.14
C GLY A 198 -36.79 -41.30 -4.14
N ALA A 199 -36.66 -42.03 -3.02
CA ALA A 199 -37.63 -41.94 -1.94
C ALA A 199 -37.57 -40.58 -1.24
N ARG A 200 -38.69 -40.11 -0.71
CA ARG A 200 -38.83 -38.87 0.05
C ARG A 200 -39.55 -39.13 1.37
N LEU A 201 -38.97 -38.65 2.47
CA LEU A 201 -39.55 -38.69 3.80
C LEU A 201 -39.62 -37.27 4.38
N GLN A 202 -40.81 -36.80 4.74
CA GLN A 202 -41.02 -35.50 5.38
C GLN A 202 -41.60 -35.70 6.79
N LEU A 203 -41.00 -35.06 7.79
CA LEU A 203 -41.41 -35.11 9.19
C LEU A 203 -41.58 -33.67 9.68
N LYS A 204 -42.79 -33.26 10.06
CA LYS A 204 -43.06 -31.86 10.44
C LYS A 204 -43.76 -31.76 11.79
N ASN A 205 -43.26 -30.86 12.65
CA ASN A 205 -43.85 -30.53 13.95
C ASN A 205 -44.09 -31.76 14.85
N CYS A 206 -43.21 -32.74 14.75
CA CYS A 206 -43.31 -33.99 15.50
C CYS A 206 -42.69 -33.82 16.89
N SER A 207 -43.24 -34.47 17.92
CA SER A 207 -42.65 -34.43 19.26
C SER A 207 -42.65 -35.78 19.96
N ALA A 208 -41.52 -36.11 20.58
CA ALA A 208 -41.32 -37.21 21.53
C ALA A 208 -41.02 -36.59 22.90
N GLY A 209 -42.07 -36.20 23.62
CA GLY A 209 -42.00 -35.24 24.74
C GLY A 209 -42.51 -35.79 26.08
N GLY A 210 -42.40 -37.10 26.30
CA GLY A 210 -42.84 -37.77 27.53
C GLY A 210 -42.15 -37.26 28.79
N VAL A 211 -42.65 -37.68 29.96
CA VAL A 211 -42.08 -37.34 31.28
C VAL A 211 -40.65 -37.90 31.45
N GLY A 212 -40.27 -38.91 30.66
CA GLY A 212 -38.91 -39.45 30.64
C GLY A 212 -38.19 -39.30 29.30
N ALA A 213 -37.32 -40.27 29.04
CA ALA A 213 -36.39 -40.38 27.92
C ALA A 213 -37.10 -40.40 26.56
N GLY A 214 -37.30 -39.21 25.97
CA GLY A 214 -37.91 -39.06 24.65
C GLY A 214 -36.85 -38.95 23.58
N LEU A 215 -36.85 -39.90 22.65
CA LEU A 215 -35.82 -40.04 21.61
C LEU A 215 -36.43 -39.98 20.22
N GLY A 216 -35.80 -39.26 19.30
CA GLY A 216 -36.21 -39.23 17.89
C GLY A 216 -37.51 -38.44 17.69
N GLY A 217 -37.47 -37.12 17.91
CA GLY A 217 -38.67 -36.28 17.88
C GLY A 217 -39.44 -36.37 16.55
N GLY A 218 -38.74 -36.49 15.43
CA GLY A 218 -39.32 -36.90 14.14
C GLY A 218 -39.33 -38.42 13.98
N LEU A 219 -38.13 -39.00 13.88
CA LEU A 219 -37.90 -40.41 13.59
C LEU A 219 -36.97 -41.05 14.64
N TYR A 220 -37.40 -42.20 15.17
CA TYR A 220 -36.58 -43.10 15.96
C TYR A 220 -36.28 -44.39 15.19
N VAL A 221 -35.00 -44.80 15.15
CA VAL A 221 -34.54 -46.05 14.56
C VAL A 221 -33.74 -46.85 15.59
N GLY A 222 -34.22 -48.04 15.94
CA GLY A 222 -33.63 -48.90 16.96
C GLY A 222 -32.29 -49.52 16.55
N THR A 223 -31.97 -49.54 15.26
CA THR A 223 -30.65 -49.96 14.74
C THR A 223 -30.08 -48.91 13.79
N THR A 224 -29.78 -49.26 12.53
CA THR A 224 -29.16 -48.35 11.57
C THR A 224 -30.21 -47.63 10.72
N PHE A 225 -30.01 -46.33 10.52
CA PHE A 225 -30.73 -45.57 9.50
C PHE A 225 -29.91 -45.54 8.22
N ARG A 226 -30.40 -46.14 7.13
CA ARG A 226 -29.73 -46.18 5.82
C ARG A 226 -30.46 -45.29 4.82
N GLN A 227 -29.74 -44.35 4.23
CA GLN A 227 -30.25 -43.47 3.18
C GLN A 227 -29.39 -43.64 1.91
N ARG A 228 -30.00 -44.16 0.85
CA ARG A 228 -29.32 -44.49 -0.42
C ARG A 228 -29.81 -43.62 -1.55
N GLY A 229 -29.50 -42.32 -1.52
CA GLY A 229 -29.97 -41.38 -2.55
C GLY A 229 -31.40 -40.86 -2.35
N ALA A 230 -31.97 -41.05 -1.15
CA ALA A 230 -33.29 -40.53 -0.79
C ALA A 230 -33.23 -39.04 -0.37
N VAL A 231 -34.38 -38.41 -0.19
CA VAL A 231 -34.54 -37.06 0.37
C VAL A 231 -35.29 -37.13 1.69
N VAL A 232 -34.63 -36.71 2.78
CA VAL A 232 -35.20 -36.68 4.12
C VAL A 232 -35.29 -35.23 4.57
N PHE A 233 -36.47 -34.80 5.00
CA PHE A 233 -36.71 -33.45 5.48
C PHE A 233 -37.45 -33.48 6.82
N ALA A 234 -36.80 -32.98 7.87
CA ALA A 234 -37.38 -32.89 9.21
C ALA A 234 -37.44 -31.43 9.66
N GLU A 235 -38.61 -30.95 10.09
CA GLU A 235 -38.84 -29.55 10.43
C GLU A 235 -39.59 -29.45 11.76
N GLY A 236 -39.14 -28.57 12.66
CA GLY A 236 -39.86 -28.25 13.89
C GLY A 236 -40.03 -29.43 14.84
N CYS A 237 -39.12 -30.41 14.78
CA CYS A 237 -39.25 -31.64 15.58
C CYS A 237 -38.60 -31.49 16.96
N PHE A 238 -39.16 -32.16 17.97
CA PHE A 238 -38.72 -32.04 19.37
C PHE A 238 -38.57 -33.38 20.09
N ALA A 239 -37.46 -33.58 20.81
CA ALA A 239 -37.23 -34.72 21.68
C ALA A 239 -36.90 -34.29 23.12
N SER A 240 -37.45 -35.00 24.13
CA SER A 240 -37.19 -34.70 25.55
C SER A 240 -35.86 -35.23 26.09
N GLU A 241 -35.07 -35.93 25.27
CA GLU A 241 -33.69 -36.32 25.58
C GLU A 241 -32.77 -36.11 24.36
N GLY A 242 -33.00 -36.83 23.26
CA GLY A 242 -32.03 -36.85 22.16
C GLY A 242 -32.60 -36.99 20.75
N GLY A 243 -31.91 -36.42 19.77
CA GLY A 243 -32.27 -36.54 18.35
C GLY A 243 -33.58 -35.84 18.01
N GLY A 244 -33.60 -34.51 18.05
CA GLY A 244 -34.81 -33.71 17.86
C GLY A 244 -35.55 -34.04 16.56
N ALA A 245 -34.83 -34.20 15.46
CA ALA A 245 -35.34 -34.68 14.18
C ALA A 245 -35.19 -36.20 14.03
N LEU A 246 -33.97 -36.71 14.25
CA LEU A 246 -33.60 -38.11 13.99
C LEU A 246 -32.78 -38.67 15.13
N TYR A 247 -33.16 -39.86 15.59
CA TYR A 247 -32.37 -40.69 16.49
C TYR A 247 -32.08 -42.04 15.84
N ALA A 248 -30.82 -42.43 15.75
CA ALA A 248 -30.38 -43.73 15.24
C ALA A 248 -29.45 -44.42 16.23
N CYS A 249 -29.96 -45.49 16.88
CA CYS A 249 -29.21 -46.18 17.93
C CYS A 249 -27.97 -46.91 17.40
N GLY A 250 -28.12 -47.64 16.28
CA GLY A 250 -27.07 -48.43 15.65
C GLY A 250 -26.18 -47.67 14.68
N GLY A 251 -26.49 -46.41 14.38
CA GLY A 251 -25.71 -45.55 13.48
C GLY A 251 -26.50 -45.02 12.28
N LEU A 252 -25.84 -44.17 11.49
CA LEU A 252 -26.41 -43.51 10.32
C LEU A 252 -25.50 -43.78 9.13
N ASP A 253 -26.06 -44.31 8.04
CA ASP A 253 -25.34 -44.59 6.80
C ASP A 253 -26.00 -43.87 5.63
N MET A 254 -25.31 -42.88 5.08
CA MET A 254 -25.77 -42.03 4.00
C MET A 254 -24.84 -42.17 2.79
N SER A 255 -25.37 -42.68 1.69
CA SER A 255 -24.62 -42.97 0.44
C SER A 255 -25.14 -42.19 -0.78
N GLY A 256 -25.65 -40.98 -0.56
CA GLY A 256 -26.17 -40.08 -1.59
C GLY A 256 -27.40 -39.31 -1.11
N GLY A 257 -28.00 -38.50 -2.00
CA GLY A 257 -29.28 -37.83 -1.72
C GLY A 257 -29.14 -36.60 -0.81
N SER A 258 -30.21 -36.25 -0.09
CA SER A 258 -30.25 -35.08 0.80
C SER A 258 -30.91 -35.39 2.14
N LEU A 259 -30.31 -34.97 3.24
CA LEU A 259 -30.88 -35.03 4.58
C LEU A 259 -30.87 -33.63 5.19
N SER A 260 -32.05 -33.06 5.42
CA SER A 260 -32.18 -31.74 6.03
C SER A 260 -33.01 -31.76 7.30
N ALA A 261 -32.49 -31.12 8.35
CA ALA A 261 -33.18 -30.93 9.61
C ALA A 261 -33.17 -29.44 9.99
N VAL A 262 -34.36 -28.86 10.16
CA VAL A 262 -34.56 -27.42 10.39
C VAL A 262 -35.38 -27.21 11.65
N ASP A 263 -35.03 -26.20 12.44
CA ASP A 263 -35.78 -25.76 13.63
C ASP A 263 -36.08 -26.88 14.65
N SER A 264 -35.23 -27.90 14.67
CA SER A 264 -35.43 -29.07 15.53
C SER A 264 -34.59 -28.96 16.80
N SER A 265 -35.09 -29.54 17.89
CA SER A 265 -34.40 -29.44 19.18
C SER A 265 -34.53 -30.68 20.05
N ALA A 266 -33.50 -30.93 20.82
CA ALA A 266 -33.46 -31.91 21.88
C ALA A 266 -33.11 -31.22 23.21
N THR A 267 -33.49 -31.82 24.33
CA THR A 267 -33.10 -31.29 25.65
C THR A 267 -31.66 -31.63 25.98
N GLU A 268 -31.12 -32.78 25.59
CA GLU A 268 -29.78 -33.24 26.00
C GLU A 268 -28.82 -33.36 24.80
N GLU A 269 -29.02 -34.31 23.90
CA GLU A 269 -28.01 -34.65 22.89
C GLU A 269 -28.56 -34.58 21.46
N GLY A 270 -27.74 -34.16 20.50
CA GLY A 270 -28.10 -34.17 19.08
C GLY A 270 -29.34 -33.34 18.78
N GLY A 271 -29.22 -32.01 18.86
CA GLY A 271 -30.36 -31.10 18.76
C GLY A 271 -31.22 -31.36 17.52
N CYS A 272 -30.59 -31.65 16.37
CA CYS A 272 -31.28 -32.25 15.22
C CYS A 272 -31.06 -33.76 15.13
N ILE A 273 -29.82 -34.23 15.10
CA ILE A 273 -29.50 -35.65 14.85
C ILE A 273 -28.63 -36.20 15.97
N LEU A 274 -29.02 -37.38 16.47
CA LEU A 274 -28.23 -38.18 17.39
C LEU A 274 -27.99 -39.57 16.80
N ALA A 275 -26.72 -39.93 16.61
CA ALA A 275 -26.30 -41.26 16.16
C ALA A 275 -25.28 -41.90 17.13
N TYR A 276 -25.70 -42.98 17.82
CA TYR A 276 -24.86 -43.70 18.79
C TYR A 276 -23.85 -44.67 18.16
N GLY A 277 -24.17 -45.21 16.98
CA GLY A 277 -23.24 -46.06 16.23
C GLY A 277 -22.27 -45.28 15.35
N LEU A 278 -21.79 -45.95 14.30
CA LEU A 278 -21.01 -45.31 13.23
C LEU A 278 -21.94 -44.42 12.39
N THR A 279 -21.54 -43.17 12.22
CA THR A 279 -22.15 -42.22 11.26
C THR A 279 -21.26 -42.19 10.03
N ASN A 280 -21.64 -42.88 8.97
CA ASN A 280 -20.92 -42.91 7.70
C ASN A 280 -21.68 -42.09 6.64
N ILE A 281 -21.09 -41.01 6.15
CA ILE A 281 -21.63 -40.16 5.10
C ILE A 281 -20.69 -40.26 3.90
N SER A 282 -20.92 -41.26 3.06
CA SER A 282 -20.07 -41.55 1.90
C SER A 282 -20.35 -40.66 0.68
N ALA A 283 -21.56 -40.14 0.54
CA ALA A 283 -21.95 -39.19 -0.50
C ALA A 283 -23.23 -38.43 -0.13
N GLY A 284 -23.54 -37.35 -0.87
CA GLY A 284 -24.79 -36.59 -0.74
C GLY A 284 -24.65 -35.30 0.07
N HIS A 285 -25.79 -34.67 0.40
CA HIS A 285 -25.83 -33.39 1.10
C HIS A 285 -26.61 -33.46 2.43
N MET A 286 -25.96 -33.13 3.54
CA MET A 286 -26.60 -32.99 4.85
C MET A 286 -26.66 -31.51 5.25
N ASN A 287 -27.85 -31.00 5.57
CA ASN A 287 -28.07 -29.61 5.94
C ASN A 287 -28.83 -29.46 7.27
N LEU A 288 -28.17 -28.96 8.30
CA LEU A 288 -28.70 -28.80 9.65
C LEU A 288 -28.79 -27.31 9.99
N THR A 289 -29.99 -26.80 10.28
CA THR A 289 -30.21 -25.35 10.46
C THR A 289 -31.06 -25.05 11.70
N ASN A 290 -30.61 -24.08 12.51
CA ASN A 290 -31.27 -23.64 13.74
C ASN A 290 -31.58 -24.79 14.72
N CYS A 291 -30.65 -25.75 14.81
CA CYS A 291 -30.78 -26.91 15.69
C CYS A 291 -30.31 -26.58 17.10
N ARG A 292 -31.01 -27.09 18.14
CA ARG A 292 -30.66 -26.76 19.54
C ARG A 292 -30.66 -27.96 20.46
N SER A 293 -29.57 -28.14 21.20
CA SER A 293 -29.51 -28.94 22.43
C SER A 293 -29.64 -27.99 23.64
N ARG A 294 -30.66 -28.22 24.49
CA ARG A 294 -31.08 -27.26 25.55
C ARG A 294 -30.68 -27.63 26.97
N ALA A 295 -29.66 -28.47 27.17
CA ALA A 295 -29.44 -29.13 28.45
C ALA A 295 -29.38 -28.13 29.61
N PRO A 296 -30.37 -28.13 30.53
CA PRO A 296 -30.48 -27.11 31.59
C PRO A 296 -29.27 -27.09 32.53
N ARG A 297 -28.54 -28.21 32.61
CA ARG A 297 -27.37 -28.41 33.45
C ARG A 297 -26.04 -28.34 32.70
N GLY A 298 -26.04 -27.80 31.47
CA GLY A 298 -24.81 -27.64 30.68
C GLY A 298 -24.22 -28.93 30.13
N GLY A 299 -24.96 -30.05 30.12
CA GLY A 299 -24.51 -31.34 29.56
C GLY A 299 -24.72 -31.48 28.04
N GLY A 300 -25.31 -30.47 27.40
CA GLY A 300 -25.92 -30.64 26.09
C GLY A 300 -24.91 -30.69 24.97
N SER A 301 -24.97 -31.71 24.13
CA SER A 301 -23.92 -32.00 23.16
C SER A 301 -24.44 -32.07 21.72
N GLY A 302 -23.74 -31.43 20.78
CA GLY A 302 -24.02 -31.51 19.34
C GLY A 302 -25.31 -30.79 18.94
N GLY A 303 -25.25 -29.47 18.77
CA GLY A 303 -26.45 -28.67 18.49
C GLY A 303 -27.12 -29.08 17.19
N GLY A 304 -26.35 -29.28 16.12
CA GLY A 304 -26.80 -29.91 14.88
C GLY A 304 -26.68 -31.44 14.94
N LEU A 305 -25.45 -31.93 15.04
CA LEU A 305 -25.11 -33.36 14.97
C LEU A 305 -24.35 -33.82 16.20
N TRP A 306 -24.82 -34.92 16.80
CA TRP A 306 -24.07 -35.71 17.77
C TRP A 306 -23.79 -37.09 17.19
N ALA A 307 -22.51 -37.46 17.13
CA ALA A 307 -22.07 -38.75 16.63
C ALA A 307 -21.03 -39.37 17.57
N ASN A 308 -21.21 -40.65 17.89
CA ASN A 308 -20.21 -41.39 18.65
C ASN A 308 -18.94 -41.63 17.83
N SER A 309 -19.10 -42.04 16.57
CA SER A 309 -18.01 -42.14 15.58
C SER A 309 -18.51 -41.59 14.24
N LEU A 310 -17.72 -40.73 13.61
CA LEU A 310 -18.10 -40.02 12.39
C LEU A 310 -17.08 -40.27 11.29
N GLU A 311 -17.57 -40.69 10.13
CA GLU A 311 -16.84 -40.84 8.88
C GLU A 311 -17.58 -40.06 7.80
N VAL A 312 -16.91 -39.11 7.16
CA VAL A 312 -17.48 -38.31 6.08
C VAL A 312 -16.54 -38.38 4.90
N ALA A 313 -16.94 -39.04 3.82
CA ALA A 313 -16.09 -39.19 2.64
C ALA A 313 -16.00 -37.88 1.82
N ALA A 314 -15.01 -37.80 0.94
CA ALA A 314 -14.75 -36.63 0.09
C ALA A 314 -15.94 -36.17 -0.77
N ALA A 315 -16.79 -37.11 -1.20
CA ALA A 315 -17.95 -36.83 -2.04
C ALA A 315 -19.18 -36.29 -1.27
N ALA A 316 -19.11 -36.23 0.06
CA ALA A 316 -20.20 -35.72 0.89
C ALA A 316 -20.05 -34.22 1.20
N ARG A 317 -21.19 -33.53 1.35
CA ARG A 317 -21.25 -32.10 1.73
C ARG A 317 -22.10 -31.93 2.98
N LEU A 318 -21.52 -31.38 4.03
CA LEU A 318 -22.17 -31.16 5.32
C LEU A 318 -22.22 -29.66 5.64
N THR A 319 -23.43 -29.10 5.73
CA THR A 319 -23.65 -27.71 6.13
C THR A 319 -24.38 -27.65 7.47
N ILE A 320 -23.81 -26.96 8.45
CA ILE A 320 -24.41 -26.77 9.78
C ILE A 320 -24.45 -25.27 10.06
N HIS A 321 -25.64 -24.73 10.35
CA HIS A 321 -25.85 -23.30 10.49
C HIS A 321 -26.76 -22.96 11.67
N ASP A 322 -26.47 -21.86 12.37
CA ASP A 322 -27.27 -21.31 13.47
C ASP A 322 -27.55 -22.32 14.61
N CYS A 323 -26.63 -23.25 14.86
CA CYS A 323 -26.83 -24.33 15.83
C CYS A 323 -26.31 -23.96 17.23
N HIS A 324 -26.94 -24.51 18.27
CA HIS A 324 -26.58 -24.22 19.67
C HIS A 324 -26.55 -25.46 20.57
N ALA A 325 -25.51 -25.57 21.40
CA ALA A 325 -25.35 -26.60 22.43
C ALA A 325 -24.48 -26.12 23.61
N ALA A 326 -24.23 -26.97 24.60
CA ALA A 326 -23.19 -26.71 25.60
C ALA A 326 -21.79 -27.11 25.09
N PHE A 327 -21.70 -28.26 24.43
CA PHE A 327 -20.51 -28.78 23.78
C PHE A 327 -20.77 -29.00 22.30
N GLY A 328 -19.98 -28.41 21.41
CA GLY A 328 -20.14 -28.62 19.97
C GLY A 328 -21.41 -27.95 19.44
N GLY A 329 -21.41 -26.62 19.37
CA GLY A 329 -22.57 -25.84 18.95
C GLY A 329 -23.13 -26.31 17.60
N GLY A 330 -22.24 -26.61 16.65
CA GLY A 330 -22.59 -27.30 15.42
C GLY A 330 -22.56 -28.82 15.57
N MET A 331 -21.39 -29.38 15.90
CA MET A 331 -21.14 -30.82 15.87
C MET A 331 -20.37 -31.31 17.10
N TYR A 332 -20.74 -32.50 17.58
CA TYR A 332 -20.06 -33.21 18.65
C TYR A 332 -19.65 -34.61 18.21
N ALA A 333 -18.36 -34.92 18.30
CA ALA A 333 -17.81 -36.25 18.03
C ALA A 333 -17.16 -36.86 19.28
N GLN A 334 -17.58 -38.07 19.67
CA GLN A 334 -17.14 -38.65 20.93
C GLN A 334 -15.84 -39.44 20.84
N ARG A 335 -15.70 -40.38 19.89
CA ARG A 335 -14.59 -41.36 19.83
C ARG A 335 -13.69 -41.27 18.60
N HIS A 336 -14.24 -40.91 17.44
CA HIS A 336 -13.50 -40.81 16.19
C HIS A 336 -14.22 -39.86 15.23
N ALA A 337 -13.47 -39.08 14.47
CA ALA A 337 -13.99 -38.21 13.41
C ALA A 337 -13.05 -38.19 12.20
N GLY A 338 -13.24 -39.11 11.25
CA GLY A 338 -12.60 -39.06 9.94
C GLY A 338 -13.43 -38.19 9.00
N ILE A 339 -12.96 -36.99 8.65
CA ILE A 339 -13.72 -36.06 7.80
C ILE A 339 -12.91 -35.75 6.55
N HIS A 340 -13.13 -36.55 5.51
CA HIS A 340 -12.50 -36.39 4.21
C HIS A 340 -13.25 -35.43 3.27
N ALA A 341 -14.42 -34.93 3.69
CA ALA A 341 -15.26 -34.03 2.90
C ALA A 341 -14.55 -32.71 2.53
N GLN A 342 -14.64 -32.34 1.26
CA GLN A 342 -14.21 -31.02 0.76
C GLN A 342 -15.22 -29.90 1.11
N GLY A 343 -16.40 -30.25 1.62
CA GLY A 343 -17.54 -29.35 1.79
C GLY A 343 -18.11 -29.30 3.20
N LEU A 344 -17.30 -29.48 4.24
CA LEU A 344 -17.75 -29.24 5.62
C LEU A 344 -17.75 -27.72 5.90
N HIS A 345 -18.92 -27.17 6.11
CA HIS A 345 -19.12 -25.76 6.42
C HIS A 345 -19.98 -25.62 7.68
N ILE A 346 -19.40 -25.04 8.73
CA ILE A 346 -20.11 -24.78 9.99
C ILE A 346 -20.09 -23.27 10.23
N SER A 347 -21.27 -22.67 10.39
CA SER A 347 -21.36 -21.24 10.62
C SER A 347 -22.43 -20.81 11.62
N ASN A 348 -22.25 -19.61 12.20
CA ASN A 348 -23.13 -19.00 13.20
C ASN A 348 -23.51 -19.94 14.37
N SER A 349 -22.62 -20.88 14.70
CA SER A 349 -22.91 -21.89 15.70
C SER A 349 -22.27 -21.52 17.03
N SER A 350 -22.97 -21.79 18.13
CA SER A 350 -22.52 -21.35 19.45
C SER A 350 -22.57 -22.43 20.51
N ALA A 351 -21.55 -22.47 21.36
CA ALA A 351 -21.43 -23.37 22.50
C ALA A 351 -21.45 -22.58 23.81
N SER A 352 -22.27 -23.00 24.78
CA SER A 352 -22.28 -22.38 26.11
C SER A 352 -21.09 -22.80 26.98
N SER A 353 -20.33 -23.82 26.58
CA SER A 353 -19.09 -24.24 27.24
C SER A 353 -17.93 -24.33 26.25
N PHE A 354 -17.88 -25.31 25.34
CA PHE A 354 -16.70 -25.55 24.51
C PHE A 354 -17.04 -25.96 23.08
N GLY A 355 -16.19 -25.58 22.11
CA GLY A 355 -16.32 -26.00 20.71
C GLY A 355 -17.51 -25.35 20.02
N GLY A 356 -17.40 -24.07 19.65
CA GLY A 356 -18.51 -23.31 19.05
C GLY A 356 -19.03 -23.95 17.77
N CYS A 357 -18.14 -24.30 16.84
CA CYS A 357 -18.48 -25.12 15.69
C CYS A 357 -18.39 -26.63 16.02
N LEU A 358 -17.24 -27.07 16.53
CA LEU A 358 -16.89 -28.50 16.68
C LEU A 358 -16.30 -28.79 18.06
N TYR A 359 -16.83 -29.82 18.72
CA TYR A 359 -16.27 -30.39 19.94
C TYR A 359 -15.91 -31.86 19.75
N MET A 360 -14.72 -32.25 20.20
CA MET A 360 -14.20 -33.60 20.07
C MET A 360 -13.68 -34.09 21.43
N LYS A 361 -14.32 -35.12 21.97
CA LYS A 361 -14.00 -35.64 23.31
C LYS A 361 -12.79 -36.58 23.29
N SER A 362 -12.72 -37.46 22.29
CA SER A 362 -11.61 -38.38 22.11
C SER A 362 -11.56 -38.88 20.66
N GLY A 363 -10.37 -39.23 20.19
CA GLY A 363 -10.18 -39.88 18.90
C GLY A 363 -9.20 -39.17 17.99
N ASN A 364 -8.74 -39.88 16.97
CA ASN A 364 -8.01 -39.26 15.88
C ASN A 364 -9.00 -38.52 14.97
N VAL A 365 -8.56 -37.38 14.50
CA VAL A 365 -9.32 -36.47 13.66
C VAL A 365 -8.44 -36.15 12.47
N SER A 366 -8.91 -36.46 11.28
CA SER A 366 -8.19 -36.19 10.04
C SER A 366 -9.12 -35.47 9.07
N PHE A 367 -8.72 -34.27 8.68
CA PHE A 367 -9.35 -33.48 7.62
C PHE A 367 -8.46 -33.51 6.39
N SER A 368 -8.87 -34.25 5.36
CA SER A 368 -8.18 -34.25 4.06
C SER A 368 -8.66 -33.15 3.11
N GLY A 369 -9.46 -32.20 3.59
CA GLY A 369 -9.98 -31.08 2.81
C GLY A 369 -10.05 -29.80 3.66
N PRO A 370 -10.33 -28.64 3.04
CA PRO A 370 -10.39 -27.36 3.73
C PRO A 370 -11.60 -27.30 4.66
N LEU A 371 -11.36 -26.90 5.91
CA LEU A 371 -12.38 -26.70 6.93
C LEU A 371 -12.70 -25.20 7.08
N ALA A 372 -13.91 -24.81 6.69
CA ALA A 372 -14.39 -23.43 6.80
C ALA A 372 -15.32 -23.26 8.01
N LEU A 373 -14.88 -22.46 8.98
CA LEU A 373 -15.60 -22.11 10.21
C LEU A 373 -15.90 -20.62 10.19
N GLN A 374 -17.17 -20.25 10.33
CA GLN A 374 -17.57 -18.84 10.23
C GLN A 374 -18.47 -18.42 11.40
N SER A 375 -18.13 -17.33 12.07
CA SER A 375 -18.94 -16.71 13.13
C SER A 375 -19.33 -17.67 14.26
N CYS A 376 -18.45 -18.62 14.59
CA CYS A 376 -18.70 -19.56 15.69
C CYS A 376 -18.21 -19.01 17.03
N ALA A 377 -18.96 -19.26 18.10
CA ALA A 377 -18.61 -18.75 19.42
C ALA A 377 -18.68 -19.83 20.49
N ALA A 378 -17.71 -19.83 21.42
CA ALA A 378 -17.78 -20.63 22.64
C ALA A 378 -17.59 -19.72 23.85
N LYS A 379 -18.39 -19.86 24.91
CA LYS A 379 -18.17 -19.06 26.14
C LYS A 379 -16.89 -19.45 26.89
N GLY A 380 -16.51 -20.73 26.81
CA GLY A 380 -15.25 -21.27 27.30
C GLY A 380 -14.18 -21.23 26.21
N ALA A 381 -13.70 -22.41 25.81
CA ALA A 381 -12.61 -22.54 24.85
C ALA A 381 -13.01 -23.20 23.53
N GLY A 382 -12.21 -22.96 22.50
CA GLY A 382 -12.43 -23.50 21.15
C GLY A 382 -13.61 -22.83 20.46
N GLY A 383 -13.49 -21.53 20.18
CA GLY A 383 -14.53 -20.75 19.50
C GLY A 383 -14.93 -21.36 18.16
N GLY A 384 -13.95 -21.90 17.43
CA GLY A 384 -14.15 -22.79 16.30
C GLY A 384 -14.15 -24.26 16.75
N ILE A 385 -12.99 -24.76 17.18
CA ILE A 385 -12.75 -26.18 17.45
C ILE A 385 -12.19 -26.36 18.85
N TYR A 386 -12.73 -27.35 19.57
CA TYR A 386 -12.19 -27.83 20.83
C TYR A 386 -11.95 -29.34 20.77
N SER A 387 -10.71 -29.77 21.02
CA SER A 387 -10.32 -31.19 21.06
C SER A 387 -9.70 -31.55 22.39
N VAL A 388 -10.17 -32.61 23.05
CA VAL A 388 -9.68 -33.03 24.38
C VAL A 388 -8.57 -34.09 24.30
N ARG A 389 -8.68 -35.05 23.38
CA ARG A 389 -7.70 -36.16 23.22
C ARG A 389 -7.62 -36.64 21.77
N GLY A 390 -6.40 -36.92 21.31
CA GLY A 390 -6.10 -37.64 20.06
C GLY A 390 -5.23 -36.85 19.09
N ALA A 391 -4.94 -37.43 17.92
CA ALA A 391 -4.23 -36.74 16.83
C ALA A 391 -5.20 -35.84 16.04
N PHE A 392 -4.73 -34.67 15.63
CA PHE A 392 -5.52 -33.71 14.86
C PHE A 392 -4.76 -33.32 13.58
N GLU A 393 -5.14 -33.90 12.45
CA GLU A 393 -4.52 -33.62 11.16
C GLU A 393 -5.51 -32.84 10.32
N ALA A 394 -5.08 -31.72 9.73
CA ALA A 394 -5.92 -30.97 8.81
C ALA A 394 -5.08 -30.33 7.70
N GLU A 395 -5.57 -30.39 6.47
CA GLU A 395 -4.91 -29.68 5.38
C GLU A 395 -5.05 -28.16 5.57
N GLU A 396 -6.26 -27.64 5.64
CA GLU A 396 -6.48 -26.20 5.80
C GLU A 396 -7.62 -25.91 6.77
N ILE A 397 -7.42 -24.93 7.66
CA ILE A 397 -8.46 -24.44 8.57
C ILE A 397 -8.61 -22.94 8.36
N SER A 398 -9.80 -22.51 8.00
CA SER A 398 -10.17 -21.10 7.90
C SER A 398 -11.20 -20.76 8.97
N CYS A 399 -10.80 -19.91 9.91
CA CYS A 399 -11.65 -19.42 11.00
C CYS A 399 -11.93 -17.93 10.76
N ASN A 400 -13.17 -17.60 10.39
CA ASN A 400 -13.60 -16.23 10.16
C ASN A 400 -14.63 -15.82 11.21
N GLY A 401 -14.33 -14.82 12.05
CA GLY A 401 -15.27 -14.36 13.06
C GLY A 401 -15.49 -15.32 14.23
N CYS A 402 -14.57 -16.27 14.45
CA CYS A 402 -14.69 -17.20 15.56
C CYS A 402 -14.23 -16.57 16.89
N ASP A 403 -14.97 -16.78 17.97
CA ASP A 403 -14.76 -16.12 19.27
C ASP A 403 -14.77 -17.11 20.45
N ALA A 404 -13.77 -16.98 21.32
CA ALA A 404 -13.65 -17.69 22.59
C ALA A 404 -13.04 -16.74 23.63
N PRO A 405 -13.85 -16.03 24.43
CA PRO A 405 -13.39 -14.88 25.21
C PRO A 405 -12.42 -15.24 26.33
N VAL A 406 -12.35 -16.52 26.73
CA VAL A 406 -11.48 -16.97 27.83
C VAL A 406 -10.30 -17.82 27.35
N ALA A 407 -10.18 -18.12 26.06
CA ALA A 407 -9.15 -19.03 25.53
C ALA A 407 -8.92 -18.85 24.01
N ALA A 408 -8.50 -19.93 23.33
CA ALA A 408 -8.22 -19.90 21.90
C ALA A 408 -9.42 -20.29 21.01
N VAL A 409 -9.38 -19.82 19.76
CA VAL A 409 -10.32 -20.23 18.70
C VAL A 409 -10.15 -21.71 18.36
N LEU A 410 -8.90 -22.18 18.27
CA LEU A 410 -8.54 -23.60 18.17
C LEU A 410 -7.88 -24.04 19.49
N GLN A 411 -8.58 -24.85 20.27
CA GLN A 411 -8.10 -25.34 21.56
C GLN A 411 -7.84 -26.84 21.50
N LEU A 412 -6.61 -27.24 21.85
CA LEU A 412 -6.18 -28.63 21.98
C LEU A 412 -5.82 -28.90 23.44
N GLU A 413 -6.65 -29.63 24.17
CA GLU A 413 -6.49 -29.87 25.61
C GLU A 413 -5.61 -31.10 25.93
N LYS A 414 -5.07 -31.08 27.16
CA LYS A 414 -3.87 -31.75 27.68
C LYS A 414 -3.93 -33.28 27.90
N GLN A 415 -4.99 -33.99 27.55
CA GLN A 415 -5.10 -35.40 27.96
C GLN A 415 -4.46 -36.39 26.94
N GLY A 416 -3.20 -36.18 26.58
CA GLY A 416 -2.40 -37.08 25.74
C GLY A 416 -1.42 -36.36 24.80
N LYS A 417 -0.64 -37.14 24.02
CA LYS A 417 0.19 -36.60 22.93
C LYS A 417 -0.72 -36.15 21.80
N VAL A 418 -1.05 -34.86 21.76
CA VAL A 418 -1.73 -34.25 20.62
C VAL A 418 -0.67 -33.82 19.62
N SER A 419 -0.68 -34.46 18.45
CA SER A 419 0.06 -34.00 17.28
C SER A 419 -0.93 -33.26 16.39
N ALA A 420 -0.68 -31.97 16.16
CA ALA A 420 -1.37 -31.22 15.14
C ALA A 420 -0.46 -31.05 13.92
N ASP A 421 -0.91 -31.45 12.73
CA ASP A 421 -0.22 -31.16 11.47
C ASP A 421 -1.17 -30.37 10.57
N LEU A 422 -0.91 -29.07 10.44
CA LEU A 422 -1.77 -28.09 9.78
C LEU A 422 -1.04 -27.47 8.60
N ARG A 423 -1.44 -27.74 7.36
CA ARG A 423 -0.73 -27.15 6.21
C ARG A 423 -0.98 -25.65 6.12
N ALA A 424 -2.20 -25.19 6.37
CA ALA A 424 -2.55 -23.77 6.41
C ALA A 424 -3.62 -23.44 7.47
N VAL A 425 -3.45 -22.32 8.19
CA VAL A 425 -4.46 -21.78 9.11
C VAL A 425 -4.66 -20.30 8.79
N ARG A 426 -5.91 -19.87 8.57
CA ARG A 426 -6.25 -18.45 8.33
C ARG A 426 -7.23 -17.93 9.36
N PHE A 427 -6.91 -16.79 9.95
CA PHE A 427 -7.79 -16.10 10.89
C PHE A 427 -8.26 -14.77 10.31
N TRP A 428 -9.58 -14.58 10.30
CA TRP A 428 -10.22 -13.36 9.80
C TRP A 428 -11.02 -12.73 10.95
N SER A 429 -10.80 -11.43 11.20
CA SER A 429 -11.46 -10.56 12.18
C SER A 429 -10.89 -10.47 13.60
N HIS A 430 -11.28 -9.37 14.26
CA HIS A 430 -11.00 -9.02 15.65
C HIS A 430 -11.73 -9.97 16.61
N SER A 431 -11.19 -11.18 16.77
CA SER A 431 -11.60 -12.06 17.85
C SER A 431 -11.25 -11.40 19.19
N ARG A 432 -12.15 -11.51 20.18
CA ARG A 432 -11.83 -11.10 21.57
C ARG A 432 -11.02 -12.17 22.29
N SER A 433 -10.76 -13.30 21.62
CA SER A 433 -9.89 -14.35 22.12
C SER A 433 -8.49 -13.85 22.43
N SER A 434 -7.95 -14.35 23.54
CA SER A 434 -6.57 -14.11 23.95
C SER A 434 -5.55 -14.86 23.09
N SER A 435 -5.96 -15.84 22.28
CA SER A 435 -5.08 -16.61 21.41
C SER A 435 -5.80 -17.17 20.18
N ALA A 436 -5.06 -17.37 19.09
CA ALA A 436 -5.61 -17.99 17.88
C ALA A 436 -5.62 -19.52 18.03
N ILE A 437 -4.50 -20.06 18.53
CA ILE A 437 -4.31 -21.49 18.79
C ILE A 437 -3.70 -21.64 20.17
N ALA A 438 -4.28 -22.50 21.00
CA ALA A 438 -3.69 -22.91 22.28
C ALA A 438 -3.68 -24.43 22.39
N ALA A 439 -2.52 -24.97 22.72
CA ALA A 439 -2.31 -26.40 22.95
C ALA A 439 -1.75 -26.64 24.34
N GLY A 440 -2.32 -27.61 25.06
CA GLY A 440 -1.88 -27.99 26.40
C GLY A 440 -0.44 -28.52 26.43
N ALA A 441 0.18 -28.50 27.61
CA ALA A 441 1.54 -29.01 27.81
C ALA A 441 1.70 -30.46 27.30
N GLY A 442 2.81 -30.74 26.62
CA GLY A 442 3.11 -32.02 25.95
C GLY A 442 2.56 -32.15 24.53
N SER A 443 1.85 -31.14 24.01
CA SER A 443 1.36 -31.14 22.63
C SER A 443 2.44 -30.67 21.64
N THR A 444 2.53 -31.33 20.49
CA THR A 444 3.39 -30.92 19.37
C THR A 444 2.50 -30.36 18.26
N VAL A 445 2.71 -29.10 17.89
CA VAL A 445 1.93 -28.42 16.85
C VAL A 445 2.85 -28.08 15.69
N LYS A 446 2.65 -28.73 14.55
CA LYS A 446 3.31 -28.42 13.27
C LYS A 446 2.34 -27.65 12.40
N ILE A 447 2.75 -26.48 11.94
CA ILE A 447 1.97 -25.63 11.03
C ILE A 447 2.83 -25.27 9.84
N GLY A 448 2.40 -25.65 8.64
CA GLY A 448 3.00 -25.23 7.38
C GLY A 448 2.96 -23.71 7.23
N LYS A 449 1.75 -23.16 7.20
CA LYS A 449 1.50 -21.72 7.04
C LYS A 449 0.45 -21.24 8.04
N MET A 450 0.75 -20.18 8.78
CA MET A 450 -0.18 -19.48 9.65
C MET A 450 -0.37 -18.06 9.14
N ASP A 451 -1.60 -17.73 8.75
CA ASP A 451 -1.99 -16.43 8.20
C ASP A 451 -2.76 -15.62 9.24
N CYS A 452 -2.09 -14.60 9.77
CA CYS A 452 -2.56 -13.70 10.81
C CYS A 452 -2.71 -12.25 10.30
N MET A 453 -2.75 -12.03 8.98
CA MET A 453 -2.76 -10.67 8.41
C MET A 453 -4.00 -9.83 8.78
N GLU A 454 -5.09 -10.49 9.19
CA GLU A 454 -6.34 -9.84 9.60
C GLU A 454 -6.69 -10.05 11.07
N ALA A 455 -5.77 -10.66 11.83
CA ALA A 455 -5.93 -11.01 13.23
C ALA A 455 -4.81 -10.33 14.05
N PRO A 456 -4.97 -9.06 14.45
CA PRO A 456 -3.96 -8.36 15.24
C PRO A 456 -3.72 -9.09 16.57
N GLY A 457 -2.47 -9.20 17.00
CA GLY A 457 -2.10 -9.94 18.22
C GLY A 457 -2.31 -11.45 18.14
N CYS A 458 -2.17 -12.03 16.94
CA CYS A 458 -2.26 -13.48 16.72
C CYS A 458 -1.25 -14.26 17.57
N ILE A 459 -1.73 -15.03 18.55
CA ILE A 459 -0.90 -15.81 19.47
C ILE A 459 -1.09 -17.32 19.22
N LEU A 460 0.03 -18.02 19.09
CA LEU A 460 0.15 -19.48 19.12
C LEU A 460 0.82 -19.89 20.43
N GLN A 461 0.04 -20.43 21.35
CA GLN A 461 0.50 -20.92 22.64
C GLN A 461 0.64 -22.45 22.59
N ALA A 462 1.86 -22.96 22.41
CA ALA A 462 2.10 -24.41 22.36
C ALA A 462 3.55 -24.76 22.70
N GLN A 463 3.73 -25.69 23.66
CA GLN A 463 5.04 -26.06 24.20
C GLN A 463 6.07 -26.47 23.13
N GLN A 464 5.62 -27.09 22.05
CA GLN A 464 6.45 -27.46 20.91
C GLN A 464 5.73 -27.05 19.62
N ALA A 465 5.78 -25.76 19.30
CA ALA A 465 5.28 -25.20 18.04
C ALA A 465 6.39 -25.17 16.98
N ASN A 466 6.16 -25.79 15.83
CA ASN A 466 6.97 -25.62 14.64
C ASN A 466 6.11 -25.01 13.52
N VAL A 467 6.29 -23.71 13.29
CA VAL A 467 5.60 -22.96 12.24
C VAL A 467 6.61 -22.61 11.15
N SER A 468 6.46 -23.17 9.94
CA SER A 468 7.39 -22.87 8.84
C SER A 468 7.17 -21.48 8.23
N GLN A 469 5.94 -20.99 8.19
CA GLN A 469 5.60 -19.67 7.65
C GLN A 469 4.56 -18.98 8.55
N LEU A 470 4.89 -17.79 9.07
CA LEU A 470 3.97 -16.96 9.87
C LEU A 470 3.80 -15.61 9.18
N LEU A 471 2.61 -15.34 8.67
CA LEU A 471 2.27 -14.04 8.07
C LEU A 471 1.60 -13.15 9.12
N CYS A 472 2.36 -12.22 9.71
CA CYS A 472 1.79 -11.21 10.61
C CYS A 472 1.32 -9.97 9.84
N SER A 473 0.42 -9.21 10.45
CA SER A 473 -0.04 -7.92 9.95
C SER A 473 1.11 -6.92 9.76
N ARG A 474 0.87 -5.84 9.01
CA ARG A 474 1.84 -4.74 8.88
C ARG A 474 2.16 -4.16 10.24
N GLY A 475 3.43 -3.80 10.45
CA GLY A 475 3.94 -3.35 11.73
C GLY A 475 3.97 -4.38 12.86
N GLU A 476 3.63 -5.64 12.61
CA GLU A 476 3.85 -6.73 13.55
C GLU A 476 4.98 -7.65 13.08
N GLY A 477 5.81 -8.08 14.02
CA GLY A 477 6.83 -9.09 13.79
C GLY A 477 6.60 -10.35 14.61
N ARG A 478 7.22 -11.44 14.16
CA ARG A 478 7.36 -12.72 14.85
C ARG A 478 8.27 -12.51 16.05
N GLU A 479 7.70 -12.74 17.24
CA GLU A 479 8.43 -12.79 18.49
C GLU A 479 8.21 -14.16 19.15
N SER A 480 9.29 -14.76 19.67
CA SER A 480 9.20 -15.93 20.54
C SER A 480 8.87 -15.49 21.97
N PHE A 481 7.92 -16.15 22.62
CA PHE A 481 7.69 -15.94 24.05
C PHE A 481 8.91 -16.40 24.86
N ALA A 482 9.59 -15.48 25.54
CA ALA A 482 10.85 -15.75 26.26
C ALA A 482 10.71 -16.71 27.46
N GLU A 483 9.50 -16.88 28.01
CA GLU A 483 9.25 -17.71 29.19
C GLU A 483 8.23 -18.84 28.97
N GLN A 484 7.54 -18.86 27.82
CA GLN A 484 6.44 -19.79 27.56
C GLN A 484 6.41 -20.16 26.08
N ASP A 485 7.25 -21.11 25.67
CA ASP A 485 7.18 -21.87 24.42
C ASP A 485 5.97 -21.53 23.52
N GLY A 486 6.14 -20.53 22.64
CA GLY A 486 5.04 -19.95 21.86
C GLY A 486 5.52 -18.92 20.84
N LEU A 487 4.70 -18.67 19.82
CA LEU A 487 4.95 -17.70 18.76
C LEU A 487 3.82 -16.69 18.72
N GLN A 488 4.13 -15.41 18.59
CA GLN A 488 3.12 -14.37 18.42
C GLN A 488 3.52 -13.37 17.34
N CYS A 489 2.49 -12.78 16.73
CA CYS A 489 2.61 -11.53 15.99
C CYS A 489 2.47 -10.38 16.98
N LYS A 490 3.57 -9.65 17.21
CA LYS A 490 3.60 -8.52 18.14
C LYS A 490 3.95 -7.24 17.39
N PRO A 491 3.34 -6.09 17.75
CA PRO A 491 3.76 -4.79 17.22
C PRO A 491 5.28 -4.62 17.35
N CYS A 492 5.91 -4.10 16.29
CA CYS A 492 7.33 -3.79 16.32
C CYS A 492 7.62 -2.81 17.47
N ALA A 493 8.72 -3.05 18.19
CA ALA A 493 9.18 -2.14 19.22
C ALA A 493 9.51 -0.76 18.62
N GLU A 494 9.52 0.28 19.46
CA GLU A 494 9.98 1.61 19.04
C GLU A 494 11.37 1.54 18.39
N GLY A 495 11.55 2.29 17.30
CA GLY A 495 12.78 2.21 16.50
C GLY A 495 12.87 0.95 15.61
N ARG A 496 11.78 0.18 15.46
CA ARG A 496 11.65 -0.88 14.48
C ARG A 496 10.35 -0.75 13.68
N THR A 497 10.41 -1.13 12.40
CA THR A 497 9.26 -1.06 11.47
C THR A 497 9.15 -2.31 10.61
N ARG A 498 7.95 -2.57 10.08
CA ARG A 498 7.70 -3.60 9.07
C ARG A 498 6.66 -3.12 8.07
N LEU A 499 7.12 -2.82 6.86
CA LEU A 499 6.29 -2.25 5.79
C LEU A 499 5.67 -3.34 4.87
N GLU A 500 6.29 -4.53 4.77
CA GLU A 500 5.81 -5.64 3.91
C GLU A 500 4.89 -6.64 4.61
N GLN A 501 3.76 -6.95 3.96
CA GLN A 501 2.72 -7.82 4.51
C GLN A 501 2.86 -9.31 4.13
N ASN A 502 3.41 -9.62 2.94
CA ASN A 502 3.29 -10.96 2.32
C ASN A 502 4.53 -11.86 2.43
N ARG A 503 5.49 -11.55 3.31
CA ARG A 503 6.73 -12.33 3.44
C ARG A 503 6.64 -13.36 4.57
N ALA A 504 7.20 -14.55 4.33
CA ALA A 504 7.20 -15.65 5.29
C ALA A 504 7.98 -15.34 6.58
N ASP A 505 9.00 -14.49 6.46
CA ASP A 505 9.86 -14.05 7.55
C ASP A 505 9.36 -12.70 8.08
N ALA A 506 8.38 -12.76 8.98
CA ALA A 506 7.79 -11.59 9.62
C ALA A 506 8.75 -10.96 10.65
N HIS A 507 9.96 -10.53 10.30
CA HIS A 507 10.85 -9.86 11.27
C HIS A 507 10.72 -8.34 11.20
N CYS A 508 10.65 -7.69 12.37
CA CYS A 508 10.75 -6.24 12.47
C CYS A 508 12.18 -5.79 12.17
N VAL A 509 12.33 -4.78 11.33
CA VAL A 509 13.62 -4.24 10.91
C VAL A 509 13.94 -3.00 11.71
N LEU A 510 15.21 -2.79 12.07
CA LEU A 510 15.64 -1.54 12.72
C LEU A 510 15.44 -0.35 11.78
N CYS A 511 14.87 0.72 12.31
CA CYS A 511 14.78 1.98 11.59
C CYS A 511 16.20 2.51 11.29
N PRO A 512 16.38 3.24 10.18
CA PRO A 512 17.66 3.87 9.89
C PRO A 512 18.02 4.84 11.01
N ASN A 513 19.21 4.67 11.59
CA ASN A 513 19.74 5.59 12.59
C ASN A 513 20.48 6.72 11.88
N ILE A 514 19.76 7.79 11.55
CA ILE A 514 20.34 9.01 11.00
C ILE A 514 20.50 10.00 12.15
N THR A 515 21.73 10.13 12.64
CA THR A 515 22.09 11.08 13.69
C THR A 515 21.68 12.49 13.28
N ASP A 516 21.06 13.25 14.19
CA ASP A 516 20.64 14.65 14.04
C ASP A 516 19.42 14.93 13.15
N THR A 517 18.66 13.92 12.73
CA THR A 517 17.39 14.13 12.02
C THR A 517 16.22 13.40 12.67
N ASP A 518 15.09 14.09 12.81
CA ASP A 518 13.85 13.52 13.30
C ASP A 518 13.21 12.62 12.22
N ILE A 519 13.50 11.32 12.29
CA ILE A 519 12.89 10.31 11.42
C ILE A 519 11.63 9.82 12.10
N ARG A 520 10.50 9.98 11.42
CA ARG A 520 9.24 9.42 11.89
C ARG A 520 9.20 7.93 11.56
N CYS A 521 9.69 7.09 12.46
CA CYS A 521 9.64 5.64 12.30
C CYS A 521 8.66 5.01 13.29
N THR A 522 7.50 4.59 12.79
CA THR A 522 6.50 3.84 13.55
C THR A 522 6.51 2.38 13.09
N PRO A 523 5.85 1.46 13.81
CA PRO A 523 5.76 0.06 13.37
C PRO A 523 5.25 -0.09 11.93
N THR A 524 4.35 0.79 11.50
CA THR A 524 3.67 0.74 10.20
C THR A 524 4.11 1.80 9.20
N GLU A 525 4.96 2.76 9.60
CA GLU A 525 5.29 3.92 8.79
C GLU A 525 6.78 4.29 8.91
N LEU A 526 7.39 4.69 7.80
CA LEU A 526 8.73 5.28 7.76
C LEU A 526 8.69 6.60 7.00
N GLY A 527 8.77 7.71 7.72
CA GLY A 527 8.89 9.06 7.19
C GLY A 527 10.34 9.55 7.18
N LEU A 528 10.85 9.86 6.00
CA LEU A 528 12.16 10.48 5.79
C LEU A 528 12.00 11.96 5.43
N PRO A 529 12.82 12.86 6.00
CA PRO A 529 12.83 14.26 5.60
C PRO A 529 13.45 14.44 4.20
N GLY A 530 13.24 15.63 3.63
CA GLY A 530 13.91 16.05 2.39
C GLY A 530 15.43 15.93 2.49
N GLY A 531 16.06 15.56 1.38
CA GLY A 531 17.50 15.33 1.26
C GLY A 531 17.96 13.92 1.65
N TYR A 532 17.05 13.03 2.06
CA TYR A 532 17.38 11.66 2.44
C TYR A 532 16.57 10.64 1.66
N MET A 533 17.19 9.49 1.37
CA MET A 533 16.52 8.33 0.79
C MET A 533 17.04 7.03 1.41
N VAL A 534 16.26 5.96 1.26
CA VAL A 534 16.62 4.58 1.59
C VAL A 534 16.44 3.73 0.34
N THR A 535 17.44 2.91 0.01
CA THR A 535 17.29 1.95 -1.09
C THR A 535 16.47 0.77 -0.63
N TRP A 536 15.27 0.61 -1.20
CA TRP A 536 14.43 -0.55 -0.94
C TRP A 536 14.83 -1.71 -1.86
N ASN A 537 15.58 -2.68 -1.34
CA ASN A 537 15.92 -3.88 -2.11
C ASN A 537 14.87 -4.98 -1.89
N HIS A 538 14.04 -5.26 -2.91
CA HIS A 538 13.03 -6.33 -2.87
C HIS A 538 13.59 -7.72 -2.57
N SER A 539 14.87 -7.98 -2.87
CA SER A 539 15.52 -9.24 -2.51
C SER A 539 15.89 -9.31 -1.02
N LYS A 540 16.15 -8.15 -0.39
CA LYS A 540 16.56 -8.01 1.02
C LYS A 540 15.86 -6.82 1.72
N PRO A 541 14.52 -6.82 1.85
CA PRO A 541 13.74 -5.76 2.51
C PRO A 541 14.04 -5.63 4.01
N SER A 542 14.80 -6.57 4.58
CA SER A 542 15.32 -6.50 5.95
C SER A 542 16.44 -5.48 6.15
N ASP A 543 16.90 -4.80 5.09
CA ASP A 543 18.06 -3.92 5.15
C ASP A 543 17.67 -2.45 4.90
N LEU A 544 17.01 -1.84 5.89
CA LEU A 544 16.80 -0.39 5.97
C LEU A 544 18.08 0.37 6.35
N SER A 545 19.21 -0.31 6.56
CA SER A 545 20.46 0.36 6.94
C SER A 545 21.09 1.12 5.77
N ASN A 546 20.70 0.80 4.53
CA ASN A 546 21.17 1.50 3.34
C ASN A 546 20.37 2.77 3.06
N TRP A 547 20.64 3.78 3.87
CA TRP A 547 20.20 5.15 3.63
C TRP A 547 21.31 6.00 3.02
N PHE A 548 20.91 7.07 2.35
CA PHE A 548 21.79 8.00 1.65
C PHE A 548 21.29 9.44 1.84
N ARG A 549 22.24 10.37 1.98
CA ARG A 549 21.98 11.80 1.85
C ARG A 549 22.21 12.19 0.39
N CYS A 550 21.20 12.80 -0.21
CA CYS A 550 21.25 13.18 -1.61
C CYS A 550 22.02 14.50 -1.77
N PRO A 551 22.78 14.69 -2.87
CA PRO A 551 23.52 15.94 -3.10
C PRO A 551 22.62 17.17 -3.27
N SER A 552 21.33 16.94 -3.57
CA SER A 552 20.31 17.97 -3.66
C SER A 552 19.03 17.47 -2.98
N GLU A 553 18.42 18.32 -2.16
CA GLU A 553 17.10 18.06 -1.57
C GLU A 553 16.00 17.98 -2.64
N ILE A 554 16.17 18.66 -3.78
CA ILE A 554 15.25 18.58 -4.91
C ILE A 554 15.27 17.17 -5.53
N ALA A 555 16.44 16.52 -5.55
CA ALA A 555 16.57 15.16 -6.07
C ALA A 555 15.92 14.12 -5.15
N CYS A 556 15.89 14.38 -3.84
CA CYS A 556 15.28 13.53 -2.84
C CYS A 556 14.34 14.34 -1.96
N PRO A 557 13.05 14.49 -2.34
CA PRO A 557 12.09 15.23 -1.55
C PRO A 557 11.79 14.59 -0.18
N GLY A 558 12.43 13.45 0.13
CA GLY A 558 12.09 12.60 1.26
C GLY A 558 10.88 11.75 0.89
N GLY A 559 10.10 11.36 1.89
CA GLY A 559 8.86 10.65 1.63
C GLY A 559 8.32 9.95 2.85
N HIS A 560 7.04 9.60 2.79
CA HIS A 560 6.37 8.83 3.81
C HIS A 560 6.03 7.46 3.26
N LEU A 561 6.76 6.44 3.70
CA LEU A 561 6.40 5.05 3.45
C LEU A 561 5.35 4.65 4.50
N GLY A 562 4.10 5.06 4.27
CA GLY A 562 2.98 4.68 5.11
C GLY A 562 2.32 3.39 4.65
N ALA A 563 1.71 2.66 5.58
CA ALA A 563 0.88 1.51 5.28
C ALA A 563 -0.44 1.88 4.53
N SER A 564 -0.76 3.17 4.34
CA SER A 564 -2.13 3.63 4.05
C SER A 564 -2.50 3.89 2.59
N ASP A 565 -1.59 3.95 1.62
CA ASP A 565 -1.95 4.72 0.41
C ASP A 565 -2.74 3.98 -0.68
N ARG A 566 -3.08 2.70 -0.49
CA ARG A 566 -4.29 2.02 -1.03
C ARG A 566 -4.26 0.51 -0.72
N PRO A 567 -5.31 -0.10 -0.15
CA PRO A 567 -5.47 -1.55 -0.18
C PRO A 567 -5.59 -1.99 -1.64
N GLY A 568 -4.55 -2.63 -2.17
CA GLY A 568 -4.47 -3.04 -3.58
C GLY A 568 -3.57 -2.19 -4.49
N GLY A 569 -2.92 -1.14 -3.97
CA GLY A 569 -1.81 -0.49 -4.66
C GLY A 569 -0.67 -1.48 -4.86
N THR A 570 -0.29 -1.75 -6.11
CA THR A 570 0.87 -2.59 -6.42
C THR A 570 2.11 -1.98 -5.75
N ALA A 571 3.01 -2.82 -5.23
CA ALA A 571 4.28 -2.41 -4.60
C ALA A 571 5.21 -1.53 -5.49
N GLN A 572 4.79 -1.21 -6.71
CA GLN A 572 5.41 -0.26 -7.62
C GLN A 572 5.24 1.22 -7.22
N GLU A 573 4.27 1.61 -6.37
CA GLU A 573 4.15 3.02 -5.91
C GLU A 573 5.11 3.39 -4.77
N ILE A 574 5.86 2.43 -4.21
CA ILE A 574 6.88 2.65 -3.16
C ILE A 574 8.18 3.27 -3.74
N TRP A 575 8.26 3.50 -5.06
CA TRP A 575 9.53 3.63 -5.79
C TRP A 575 10.13 5.03 -5.99
N ALA A 576 9.54 6.12 -5.52
CA ALA A 576 10.11 7.44 -5.82
C ALA A 576 10.47 8.23 -4.56
N MET A 577 11.43 7.71 -3.77
CA MET A 577 12.20 8.62 -2.90
C MET A 577 13.06 9.60 -3.70
N CYS A 578 13.28 9.30 -4.98
CA CYS A 578 13.77 10.25 -5.97
C CYS A 578 12.63 11.11 -6.51
N ALA A 579 12.85 12.42 -6.67
CA ALA A 579 11.96 13.26 -7.45
C ALA A 579 11.90 12.78 -8.90
N GLN A 580 10.85 13.21 -9.60
CA GLN A 580 10.67 12.91 -11.02
C GLN A 580 11.90 13.33 -11.84
N GLY A 581 12.42 12.38 -12.64
CA GLY A 581 13.61 12.60 -13.47
C GLY A 581 14.94 12.25 -12.81
N TYR A 582 14.93 11.78 -11.57
CA TYR A 582 16.11 11.28 -10.88
C TYR A 582 16.01 9.77 -10.62
N VAL A 583 17.12 9.07 -10.75
CA VAL A 583 17.23 7.61 -10.54
C VAL A 583 18.59 7.26 -9.90
N GLY A 584 18.71 6.00 -9.47
CA GLY A 584 19.94 5.45 -8.91
C GLY A 584 20.14 5.73 -7.42
N GLU A 585 21.31 5.34 -6.91
CA GLU A 585 21.69 5.57 -5.52
C GLU A 585 21.83 7.07 -5.25
N ALA A 586 21.21 7.53 -4.15
CA ALA A 586 21.13 8.94 -3.76
C ALA A 586 20.54 9.87 -4.84
N CYS A 587 19.80 9.32 -5.80
CA CYS A 587 19.16 10.07 -6.89
C CYS A 587 20.17 10.95 -7.66
N THR A 588 21.37 10.43 -7.89
CA THR A 588 22.49 11.13 -8.51
C THR A 588 22.50 11.07 -10.04
N GLN A 589 21.68 10.18 -10.61
CA GLN A 589 21.57 9.96 -12.05
C GLN A 589 20.25 10.53 -12.56
N CYS A 590 20.24 10.99 -13.81
CA CYS A 590 19.01 11.44 -14.45
C CYS A 590 18.32 10.26 -15.13
N ASP A 591 16.99 10.22 -15.04
CA ASP A 591 16.16 9.23 -15.70
C ASP A 591 16.12 9.43 -17.22
N ASP A 592 15.63 8.43 -17.95
CA ASP A 592 15.41 8.54 -19.38
C ASP A 592 14.47 9.72 -19.70
N GLY A 593 14.86 10.55 -20.67
CA GLY A 593 14.13 11.79 -21.01
C GLY A 593 14.47 12.99 -20.12
N TYR A 594 15.37 12.83 -19.14
CA TYR A 594 15.98 13.93 -18.39
C TYR A 594 17.47 14.03 -18.71
N ALA A 595 18.09 15.16 -18.38
CA ALA A 595 19.52 15.34 -18.50
C ALA A 595 20.05 16.31 -17.45
N ARG A 596 21.36 16.34 -17.21
CA ARG A 596 21.94 17.23 -16.18
C ARG A 596 21.86 18.69 -16.61
N GLY A 597 21.57 19.58 -15.67
CA GLY A 597 21.61 21.01 -15.89
C GLY A 597 23.01 21.48 -16.27
N ASP A 598 23.10 22.41 -17.21
CA ASP A 598 24.42 22.88 -17.65
C ASP A 598 25.15 23.57 -16.51
N SER A 599 24.50 24.45 -15.76
CA SER A 599 25.10 25.18 -14.63
C SER A 599 25.26 24.33 -13.37
N ASN A 600 24.58 23.18 -13.33
CA ASN A 600 24.48 22.36 -12.15
C ASN A 600 24.31 20.89 -12.53
N VAL A 601 25.42 20.16 -12.46
CA VAL A 601 25.48 18.73 -12.80
C VAL A 601 24.66 17.84 -11.87
N LEU A 602 24.20 18.35 -10.72
CA LEU A 602 23.39 17.61 -9.74
C LEU A 602 21.88 17.78 -9.95
N GLN A 603 21.47 18.65 -10.88
CA GLN A 603 20.05 18.88 -11.16
C GLN A 603 19.65 18.22 -12.46
N CYS A 604 18.61 17.39 -12.44
CA CYS A 604 18.04 16.79 -13.65
C CYS A 604 16.93 17.69 -14.21
N VAL A 605 17.05 18.05 -15.49
CA VAL A 605 16.08 18.86 -16.23
C VAL A 605 15.42 18.00 -17.30
N PRO A 606 14.10 18.13 -17.52
CA PRO A 606 13.41 17.37 -18.55
C PRO A 606 13.88 17.80 -19.94
N CYS A 607 14.17 16.83 -20.79
CA CYS A 607 14.43 17.06 -22.21
C CYS A 607 13.08 17.16 -22.94
N SER A 608 12.92 18.21 -23.74
CA SER A 608 11.74 18.30 -24.61
C SER A 608 11.84 17.26 -25.71
N THR A 609 10.75 16.54 -25.93
CA THR A 609 10.58 15.63 -27.08
C THR A 609 10.03 16.36 -28.31
N ASP A 610 9.62 17.63 -28.17
CA ASP A 610 9.11 18.43 -29.28
C ASP A 610 10.25 18.92 -30.18
N LEU A 611 10.20 18.53 -31.45
CA LEU A 611 11.16 18.92 -32.48
C LEU A 611 11.22 20.45 -32.66
N HIS A 612 10.10 21.16 -32.51
CA HIS A 612 10.08 22.62 -32.62
C HIS A 612 10.85 23.28 -31.48
N GLN A 613 10.61 22.80 -30.25
CA GLN A 613 11.32 23.28 -29.07
C GLN A 613 12.82 22.93 -29.14
N ALA A 614 13.14 21.71 -29.58
CA ALA A 614 14.51 21.27 -29.86
C ALA A 614 15.23 22.18 -30.87
N ALA A 615 14.59 22.46 -32.01
CA ALA A 615 15.14 23.34 -33.05
C ALA A 615 15.35 24.77 -32.53
N TRP A 616 14.41 25.27 -31.71
CA TRP A 616 14.57 26.55 -31.03
C TRP A 616 15.78 26.55 -30.10
N TYR A 617 15.98 25.50 -29.30
CA TYR A 617 17.10 25.40 -28.38
C TYR A 617 18.45 25.29 -29.08
N VAL A 618 18.56 24.48 -30.14
CA VAL A 618 19.76 24.40 -31.00
C VAL A 618 20.05 25.78 -31.59
N SER A 619 19.03 26.44 -32.13
CA SER A 619 19.15 27.78 -32.73
C SER A 619 19.60 28.80 -31.70
N PHE A 620 18.98 28.81 -30.51
CA PHE A 620 19.34 29.70 -29.41
C PHE A 620 20.78 29.48 -28.94
N TYR A 621 21.19 28.22 -28.76
CA TYR A 621 22.55 27.85 -28.37
C TYR A 621 23.61 28.36 -29.37
N LEU A 622 23.39 28.13 -30.66
CA LEU A 622 24.31 28.57 -31.71
C LEU A 622 24.30 30.11 -31.85
N LEU A 623 23.11 30.70 -31.89
CA LEU A 623 22.90 32.13 -32.12
C LEU A 623 23.42 32.97 -30.94
N LYS A 624 23.24 32.54 -29.69
CA LYS A 624 23.78 33.21 -28.51
C LYS A 624 25.29 33.37 -28.60
N ASN A 625 26.00 32.26 -28.84
CA ASN A 625 27.46 32.28 -28.95
C ASN A 625 27.93 33.08 -30.17
N LEU A 626 27.22 32.97 -31.30
CA LEU A 626 27.52 33.76 -32.49
C LEU A 626 27.30 35.26 -32.28
N ALA A 627 26.22 35.67 -31.62
CA ALA A 627 25.89 37.06 -31.33
C ALA A 627 26.92 37.70 -30.37
N LEU A 628 27.31 36.98 -29.32
CA LEU A 628 28.37 37.43 -28.41
C LEU A 628 29.72 37.54 -29.11
N PHE A 629 30.06 36.54 -29.93
CA PHE A 629 31.32 36.55 -30.66
C PHE A 629 31.36 37.67 -31.70
N THR A 630 30.33 37.82 -32.53
CA THR A 630 30.26 38.86 -33.57
C THR A 630 30.19 40.27 -32.99
N SER A 631 29.49 40.48 -31.86
CA SER A 631 29.51 41.77 -31.17
C SER A 631 30.90 42.10 -30.65
N ALA A 632 31.61 41.13 -30.05
CA ALA A 632 32.99 41.31 -29.62
C ALA A 632 33.91 41.62 -30.81
N VAL A 633 33.83 40.86 -31.92
CA VAL A 633 34.60 41.14 -33.15
C VAL A 633 34.32 42.54 -33.69
N GLY A 634 33.06 42.96 -33.71
CA GLY A 634 32.65 44.30 -34.14
C GLY A 634 33.29 45.38 -33.27
N SER A 635 33.24 45.21 -31.95
CA SER A 635 33.87 46.12 -30.99
C SER A 635 35.38 46.20 -31.15
N VAL A 636 36.08 45.07 -31.39
CA VAL A 636 37.54 45.10 -31.64
C VAL A 636 37.88 45.73 -32.99
N SER A 637 37.12 45.40 -34.04
CA SER A 637 37.38 45.92 -35.38
C SER A 637 37.15 47.42 -35.48
N GLY A 638 36.19 47.96 -34.71
CA GLY A 638 35.91 49.40 -34.61
C GLY A 638 36.95 50.20 -33.84
N ALA A 639 37.82 49.55 -33.05
CA ALA A 639 38.82 50.23 -32.21
C ALA A 639 39.97 50.90 -33.00
N LYS A 640 40.01 50.77 -34.34
CA LYS A 640 41.10 51.24 -35.19
C LYS A 640 41.38 52.74 -35.16
N ARG A 641 40.41 53.60 -34.78
CA ARG A 641 40.55 55.06 -34.98
C ARG A 641 40.10 55.96 -33.82
N ARG A 642 39.24 55.50 -32.90
CA ARG A 642 38.82 56.25 -31.68
C ARG A 642 38.53 55.29 -30.53
N ARG A 643 38.58 55.79 -29.29
CA ARG A 643 38.12 55.04 -28.11
C ARG A 643 36.68 54.60 -28.33
N ALA A 644 36.46 53.30 -28.52
CA ALA A 644 35.13 52.71 -28.63
C ALA A 644 34.55 52.58 -27.22
N GLU A 645 33.56 53.40 -26.88
CA GLU A 645 32.80 53.31 -25.62
C GLU A 645 32.01 51.99 -25.56
N SER A 646 31.53 51.51 -26.71
CA SER A 646 30.79 50.25 -26.83
C SER A 646 31.62 49.04 -26.36
N ALA A 647 32.91 49.00 -26.70
CA ALA A 647 33.83 47.95 -26.28
C ALA A 647 33.95 47.85 -24.75
N THR A 648 34.16 49.00 -24.09
CA THR A 648 34.25 49.08 -22.63
C THR A 648 32.94 48.62 -21.99
N LEU A 649 31.80 49.18 -22.43
CA LEU A 649 30.48 48.84 -21.89
C LEU A 649 30.14 47.35 -22.08
N LEU A 650 30.46 46.75 -23.23
CA LEU A 650 30.25 45.33 -23.48
C LEU A 650 31.04 44.47 -22.48
N ASN A 651 32.31 44.80 -22.24
CA ASN A 651 33.11 44.06 -21.26
C ASN A 651 32.57 44.22 -19.83
N GLN A 652 32.07 45.41 -19.47
CA GLN A 652 31.47 45.65 -18.14
C GLN A 652 30.18 44.86 -17.97
N LEU A 653 29.31 44.88 -19.00
CA LEU A 653 28.07 44.14 -19.06
C LEU A 653 28.31 42.63 -18.95
N MET A 654 29.29 42.07 -19.68
CA MET A 654 29.64 40.65 -19.57
C MET A 654 30.11 40.25 -18.16
N SER A 655 30.95 41.07 -17.52
CA SER A 655 31.40 40.80 -16.15
C SER A 655 30.25 40.85 -15.14
N PHE A 656 29.34 41.82 -15.27
CA PHE A 656 28.19 41.94 -14.39
C PHE A 656 27.18 40.80 -14.62
N ALA A 657 26.89 40.45 -15.87
CA ALA A 657 25.94 39.41 -16.23
C ALA A 657 26.30 38.03 -15.66
N VAL A 658 27.60 37.70 -15.56
CA VAL A 658 28.05 36.47 -14.90
C VAL A 658 27.59 36.46 -13.45
N VAL A 659 27.85 37.51 -12.67
CA VAL A 659 27.45 37.56 -11.26
C VAL A 659 25.94 37.61 -11.09
N ALA A 660 25.25 38.38 -11.94
CA ALA A 660 23.80 38.44 -11.94
C ALA A 660 23.17 37.06 -12.17
N GLY A 661 23.71 36.28 -13.10
CA GLY A 661 23.30 34.88 -13.33
C GLY A 661 23.48 34.01 -12.09
N ILE A 662 24.60 34.13 -11.37
CA ILE A 662 24.87 33.38 -10.13
C ILE A 662 23.86 33.73 -9.03
N ALA A 663 23.68 35.03 -8.77
CA ALA A 663 22.76 35.52 -7.74
C ALA A 663 21.31 35.10 -8.05
N MET A 664 20.88 35.21 -9.31
CA MET A 664 19.55 34.76 -9.73
C MET A 664 19.41 33.24 -9.61
N SER A 665 20.41 32.45 -10.00
CA SER A 665 20.39 30.99 -9.83
C SER A 665 20.26 30.61 -8.34
N GLY A 666 21.03 31.29 -7.48
CA GLY A 666 20.90 31.20 -6.02
C GLY A 666 19.48 31.47 -5.52
N ALA A 667 18.88 32.59 -5.96
CA ALA A 667 17.52 32.95 -5.59
C ALA A 667 16.48 31.95 -6.11
N MET A 668 16.62 31.46 -7.34
CA MET A 668 15.69 30.53 -7.98
C MET A 668 15.71 29.12 -7.36
N GLN A 669 16.78 28.75 -6.65
CA GLN A 669 16.86 27.46 -5.95
C GLN A 669 16.22 27.47 -4.57
N THR A 670 15.85 28.64 -4.04
CA THR A 670 15.17 28.72 -2.75
C THR A 670 13.77 28.14 -2.83
N ARG A 671 13.31 27.56 -1.72
CA ARG A 671 11.97 26.95 -1.63
C ARG A 671 10.87 27.99 -1.88
N THR A 672 11.12 29.23 -1.44
CA THR A 672 10.22 30.37 -1.71
C THR A 672 10.00 30.60 -3.20
N PHE A 673 11.06 30.50 -4.03
CA PHE A 673 10.91 30.66 -5.47
C PHE A 673 10.13 29.52 -6.10
N GLN A 674 10.39 28.28 -5.67
CA GLN A 674 9.80 27.08 -6.27
C GLN A 674 8.35 26.84 -5.86
N GLU A 675 8.01 27.03 -4.58
CA GLU A 675 6.71 26.68 -4.02
C GLU A 675 5.80 27.90 -3.82
N ASP A 676 6.33 29.02 -3.31
CA ASP A 676 5.50 30.14 -2.86
C ASP A 676 5.18 31.16 -3.95
N LEU A 677 5.95 31.19 -5.04
CA LEU A 677 5.77 32.11 -6.14
C LEU A 677 4.80 31.52 -7.17
N GLN A 678 3.75 32.27 -7.52
CA GLN A 678 2.81 31.86 -8.56
C GLN A 678 3.55 31.53 -9.86
N ALA A 679 3.09 30.48 -10.57
CA ALA A 679 3.70 30.03 -11.82
C ALA A 679 3.85 31.15 -12.86
N SER A 680 2.91 32.11 -12.89
CA SER A 680 2.98 33.32 -13.72
C SER A 680 4.18 34.20 -13.37
N SER A 681 4.41 34.46 -12.08
CA SER A 681 5.57 35.23 -11.60
C SER A 681 6.89 34.51 -11.86
N GLN A 682 6.93 33.17 -11.68
CA GLN A 682 8.10 32.37 -12.04
C GLN A 682 8.44 32.52 -13.53
N ALA A 683 7.43 32.47 -14.41
CA ALA A 683 7.62 32.70 -15.83
C ALA A 683 8.17 34.11 -16.12
N VAL A 684 7.59 35.15 -15.52
CA VAL A 684 8.08 36.53 -15.66
C VAL A 684 9.53 36.66 -15.22
N PHE A 685 9.91 36.08 -14.08
CA PHE A 685 11.30 36.12 -13.62
C PHE A 685 12.26 35.35 -14.54
N ARG A 686 11.83 34.21 -15.10
CA ARG A 686 12.61 33.51 -16.13
C ARG A 686 12.82 34.39 -17.37
N TYR A 687 11.78 35.10 -17.83
CA TYR A 687 11.93 36.06 -18.93
C TYR A 687 12.82 37.26 -18.58
N LEU A 688 12.72 37.78 -17.36
CA LEU A 688 13.56 38.89 -16.88
C LEU A 688 15.04 38.48 -16.73
N SER A 689 15.33 37.19 -16.56
CA SER A 689 16.70 36.68 -16.51
C SER A 689 17.35 36.55 -17.89
N LEU A 690 16.57 36.50 -18.98
CA LEU A 690 17.08 36.34 -20.36
C LEU A 690 18.18 37.32 -20.74
N PRO A 691 18.13 38.63 -20.44
CA PRO A 691 19.21 39.55 -20.78
C PRO A 691 20.53 39.17 -20.10
N ALA A 692 20.48 38.75 -18.85
CA ALA A 692 21.67 38.28 -18.14
C ALA A 692 22.14 36.92 -18.68
N GLU A 693 21.22 36.00 -19.04
CA GLU A 693 21.56 34.69 -19.63
C GLU A 693 22.09 34.77 -21.07
N MET A 694 21.63 35.74 -21.85
CA MET A 694 22.12 36.01 -23.20
C MET A 694 23.56 36.52 -23.17
N VAL A 695 23.88 37.36 -22.19
CA VAL A 695 25.21 37.98 -22.05
C VAL A 695 26.16 37.10 -21.26
N SER A 696 25.67 36.41 -20.22
CA SER A 696 26.48 35.45 -19.49
C SER A 696 26.81 34.30 -20.42
N GLN A 697 28.11 34.17 -20.70
CA GLN A 697 28.66 33.03 -21.42
C GLN A 697 28.52 31.76 -20.56
N GLY A 698 28.27 31.94 -19.26
CA GLY A 698 27.90 30.90 -18.32
C GLY A 698 26.57 30.23 -18.63
N GLN A 699 26.46 29.04 -18.07
CA GLN A 699 25.36 28.12 -18.23
C GLN A 699 24.14 28.71 -17.52
N GLY A 700 23.10 29.07 -18.27
CA GLY A 700 21.85 29.56 -17.68
C GLY A 700 21.10 28.39 -17.06
N SER A 701 20.79 28.47 -15.78
CA SER A 701 19.86 27.53 -15.11
C SER A 701 18.40 27.88 -15.36
N GLY A 702 18.11 29.08 -15.90
CA GLY A 702 16.76 29.57 -16.14
C GLY A 702 16.18 28.96 -17.41
N GLY A 703 14.89 28.62 -17.36
CA GLY A 703 14.25 27.63 -18.23
C GLY A 703 14.10 27.98 -19.71
N ALA A 704 14.88 28.93 -20.24
CA ALA A 704 14.91 29.28 -21.65
C ALA A 704 16.01 28.54 -22.45
N SER A 705 17.03 27.96 -21.80
CA SER A 705 17.99 27.07 -22.46
C SER A 705 17.83 25.63 -22.00
N MET A 706 17.74 24.71 -22.96
CA MET A 706 17.81 23.28 -22.69
C MET A 706 19.25 22.88 -22.34
N SER A 707 19.40 21.85 -21.51
CA SER A 707 20.71 21.26 -21.21
C SER A 707 21.43 20.81 -22.49
N CYS A 708 22.74 21.03 -22.56
CA CYS A 708 23.59 20.48 -23.60
C CYS A 708 23.56 18.94 -23.63
N GLU A 709 23.33 18.26 -22.50
CA GLU A 709 23.15 16.81 -22.50
C GLU A 709 21.85 16.41 -23.22
N CYS A 710 20.77 17.19 -23.13
CA CYS A 710 19.58 16.95 -23.96
C CYS A 710 19.89 17.18 -25.45
N LEU A 711 20.70 18.17 -25.81
CA LEU A 711 21.16 18.38 -27.20
C LEU A 711 21.93 17.16 -27.72
N LEU A 712 22.81 16.59 -26.89
CA LEU A 712 23.53 15.35 -27.20
C LEU A 712 22.59 14.16 -27.40
N ALA A 713 21.60 14.00 -26.52
CA ALA A 713 20.62 12.94 -26.63
C ALA A 713 19.83 13.00 -27.94
N MET A 714 19.41 14.19 -28.37
CA MET A 714 18.75 14.39 -29.66
C MET A 714 19.66 14.09 -30.85
N MET A 715 20.98 14.27 -30.70
CA MET A 715 21.98 13.87 -31.69
C MET A 715 22.35 12.37 -31.62
N GLY A 716 21.74 11.58 -30.73
CA GLY A 716 22.07 10.17 -30.52
C GLY A 716 23.42 9.93 -29.86
N MET A 717 23.99 10.94 -29.20
CA MET A 717 25.25 10.84 -28.46
C MET A 717 24.99 10.54 -26.97
N LYS A 718 25.99 9.95 -26.29
CA LYS A 718 25.90 9.65 -24.86
C LYS A 718 25.83 10.94 -24.03
N GLN A 719 24.86 11.01 -23.12
CA GLN A 719 24.68 12.10 -22.15
C GLN A 719 25.74 12.03 -21.04
N THR A 720 26.94 12.54 -21.31
CA THR A 720 27.97 12.66 -20.29
C THR A 720 28.57 14.05 -20.26
N VAL A 721 29.06 14.48 -19.09
CA VAL A 721 29.76 15.76 -18.89
C VAL A 721 30.91 15.93 -19.89
N TYR A 722 31.60 14.83 -20.23
CA TYR A 722 32.63 14.79 -21.25
C TYR A 722 32.16 15.21 -22.65
N HIS A 723 31.08 14.60 -23.15
CA HIS A 723 30.54 14.95 -24.46
C HIS A 723 29.97 16.38 -24.46
N THR A 724 29.39 16.81 -23.34
CA THR A 724 28.89 18.19 -23.18
C THR A 724 30.05 19.17 -23.28
N HIS A 725 31.17 18.87 -22.61
CA HIS A 725 32.36 19.71 -22.67
C HIS A 725 32.95 19.77 -24.09
N ILE A 726 32.96 18.67 -24.83
CA ILE A 726 33.36 18.64 -26.24
C ILE A 726 32.44 19.55 -27.06
N LEU A 727 31.11 19.37 -26.94
CA LEU A 727 30.12 20.17 -27.69
C LEU A 727 30.31 21.67 -27.42
N THR A 728 30.47 22.05 -26.14
CA THR A 728 30.70 23.45 -25.75
C THR A 728 32.06 23.99 -26.15
N SER A 729 33.02 23.15 -26.52
CA SER A 729 34.35 23.56 -26.96
C SER A 729 34.45 23.67 -28.49
N ILE A 730 33.79 22.77 -29.23
CA ILE A 730 33.86 22.71 -30.70
C ILE A 730 33.31 23.99 -31.32
N TRP A 731 32.13 24.46 -30.89
CA TRP A 731 31.50 25.62 -31.52
C TRP A 731 32.34 26.91 -31.36
N PRO A 732 32.83 27.27 -30.15
CA PRO A 732 33.84 28.30 -29.98
C PRO A 732 35.09 28.11 -30.83
N ALA A 733 35.64 26.89 -30.90
CA ALA A 733 36.84 26.61 -31.69
C ALA A 733 36.60 26.87 -33.19
N VAL A 734 35.42 26.53 -33.72
CA VAL A 734 35.03 26.83 -35.11
C VAL A 734 34.96 28.34 -35.34
N LEU A 735 34.31 29.09 -34.44
CA LEU A 735 34.19 30.55 -34.55
C LEU A 735 35.55 31.25 -34.49
N VAL A 736 36.41 30.85 -33.55
CA VAL A 736 37.77 31.38 -33.41
C VAL A 736 38.63 31.01 -34.62
N SER A 737 38.54 29.78 -35.12
CA SER A 737 39.29 29.35 -36.32
C SER A 737 38.84 30.12 -37.56
N TRP A 738 37.53 30.32 -37.73
CA TRP A 738 36.98 31.12 -38.83
C TRP A 738 37.47 32.57 -38.78
N LEU A 739 37.49 33.18 -37.59
CA LEU A 739 38.03 34.53 -37.41
C LEU A 739 39.55 34.58 -37.64
N ALA A 740 40.29 33.54 -37.23
CA ALA A 740 41.74 33.47 -37.43
C ALA A 740 42.09 33.44 -38.91
N VAL A 741 41.32 32.69 -39.72
CA VAL A 741 41.47 32.61 -41.18
C VAL A 741 41.08 33.93 -41.86
N THR A 742 40.01 34.58 -41.40
CA THR A 742 39.44 35.75 -42.10
C THR A 742 40.05 37.10 -41.70
N LYS A 743 40.50 37.26 -40.46
CA LYS A 743 40.97 38.54 -39.90
C LYS A 743 42.32 38.46 -39.17
N GLY A 744 42.91 37.27 -39.07
CA GLY A 744 44.22 37.03 -38.46
C GLY A 744 44.17 36.36 -37.09
N GLY A 745 45.20 35.56 -36.81
CA GLY A 745 45.25 34.70 -35.61
C GLY A 745 45.23 35.47 -34.28
N TRP A 746 45.93 36.61 -34.18
CA TRP A 746 45.98 37.39 -32.94
C TRP A 746 44.63 38.01 -32.56
N LEU A 747 43.92 38.59 -33.53
CA LEU A 747 42.57 39.09 -33.29
C LEU A 747 41.65 37.97 -32.80
N ALA A 748 41.74 36.81 -33.45
CA ALA A 748 40.95 35.65 -33.07
C ALA A 748 41.27 35.12 -31.67
N ALA A 749 42.55 35.09 -31.30
CA ALA A 749 42.97 34.71 -29.95
C ALA A 749 42.44 35.70 -28.90
N VAL A 750 42.57 37.02 -29.13
CA VAL A 750 42.10 38.05 -28.19
C VAL A 750 40.58 38.02 -28.01
N VAL A 751 39.83 37.93 -29.10
CA VAL A 751 38.36 37.85 -29.02
C VAL A 751 37.94 36.51 -28.42
N GLY A 752 38.51 35.41 -28.92
CA GLY A 752 38.16 34.05 -28.52
C GLY A 752 38.40 33.77 -27.05
N VAL A 753 39.56 34.17 -26.51
CA VAL A 753 39.88 33.93 -25.10
C VAL A 753 39.08 34.87 -24.18
N ASN A 754 38.80 36.13 -24.54
CA ASN A 754 37.92 36.98 -23.72
C ASN A 754 36.47 36.45 -23.67
N VAL A 755 36.01 35.82 -24.75
CA VAL A 755 34.60 35.39 -24.92
C VAL A 755 34.36 33.93 -24.52
N PHE A 756 35.32 33.03 -24.68
CA PHE A 756 35.06 31.59 -24.51
C PHE A 756 35.91 30.92 -23.43
N LEU A 757 37.05 31.52 -23.04
CA LEU A 757 37.90 30.93 -22.01
C LEU A 757 37.18 30.73 -20.66
N PRO A 758 36.41 31.70 -20.11
CA PRO A 758 35.74 31.48 -18.84
C PRO A 758 34.84 30.24 -18.84
N VAL A 759 34.11 30.02 -19.93
CA VAL A 759 33.21 28.87 -20.11
C VAL A 759 33.98 27.57 -20.30
N PHE A 760 35.04 27.61 -21.10
CA PHE A 760 35.90 26.46 -21.33
C PHE A 760 36.53 25.97 -20.01
N VAL A 761 37.09 26.89 -19.22
CA VAL A 761 37.67 26.56 -17.91
C VAL A 761 36.59 26.10 -16.93
N ALA A 762 35.42 26.72 -16.92
CA ALA A 762 34.27 26.28 -16.13
C ALA A 762 33.78 24.86 -16.51
N GLY A 763 33.90 24.48 -17.78
CA GLY A 763 33.65 23.10 -18.24
C GLY A 763 34.48 22.07 -17.49
N PHE A 764 35.74 22.39 -17.17
CA PHE A 764 36.58 21.54 -16.33
C PHE A 764 36.16 21.52 -14.85
N GLY A 765 35.63 22.64 -14.35
CA GLY A 765 35.12 22.74 -12.97
C GLY A 765 34.06 21.71 -12.63
N LYS A 766 33.22 21.34 -13.60
CA LYS A 766 32.20 20.29 -13.44
C LYS A 766 32.76 18.92 -13.03
N TYR A 767 33.97 18.58 -13.45
CA TYR A 767 34.62 17.32 -13.09
C TYR A 767 35.12 17.30 -11.65
N LEU A 768 35.24 18.48 -11.03
CA LEU A 768 35.72 18.64 -9.66
C LEU A 768 34.56 18.73 -8.66
N VAL A 769 33.31 18.62 -9.10
CA VAL A 769 32.15 18.51 -8.21
C VAL A 769 32.26 17.19 -7.45
N SER A 770 32.39 17.31 -6.14
CA SER A 770 32.56 16.18 -5.24
C SER A 770 31.57 16.26 -4.08
N PHE A 771 30.95 15.14 -3.73
CA PHE A 771 29.98 15.07 -2.65
C PHE A 771 30.11 13.76 -1.87
N ARG A 772 29.54 13.71 -0.66
CA ARG A 772 29.50 12.50 0.18
C ARG A 772 28.05 12.08 0.35
N LEU A 773 27.76 10.79 0.19
CA LEU A 773 26.42 10.24 0.38
C LEU A 773 26.14 9.82 1.83
N ARG A 774 27.18 9.59 2.62
CA ARG A 774 27.09 9.20 4.03
C ARG A 774 28.10 9.97 4.89
N PRO A 775 27.91 10.01 6.22
CA PRO A 775 28.92 10.50 7.15
C PRO A 775 30.26 9.75 6.98
N GLU A 776 31.38 10.46 7.14
CA GLU A 776 32.74 9.92 6.96
C GLU A 776 33.05 8.72 7.87
N ALA A 777 32.40 8.65 9.04
CA ALA A 777 32.56 7.57 9.98
C ALA A 777 31.87 6.26 9.56
N LEU A 778 30.99 6.30 8.55
CA LEU A 778 30.21 5.14 8.10
C LEU A 778 30.71 4.60 6.75
N PRO A 779 30.64 3.27 6.53
CA PRO A 779 30.91 2.68 5.22
C PRO A 779 30.05 3.34 4.12
N GLY A 780 30.70 3.82 3.05
CA GLY A 780 30.04 4.60 1.98
C GLY A 780 30.07 6.12 2.17
N GLY A 781 30.73 6.63 3.22
CA GLY A 781 31.01 8.06 3.41
C GLY A 781 32.17 8.61 2.56
N GLU A 782 32.61 7.84 1.56
CA GLU A 782 33.68 8.22 0.64
C GLU A 782 33.26 9.43 -0.20
N LEU A 783 34.24 10.25 -0.56
CA LEU A 783 34.02 11.40 -1.44
C LEU A 783 33.85 10.89 -2.88
N LEU A 784 32.64 11.00 -3.41
CA LEU A 784 32.33 10.60 -4.78
C LEU A 784 32.67 11.73 -5.76
N MET A 785 33.24 11.35 -6.89
CA MET A 785 33.61 12.22 -8.01
C MET A 785 33.16 11.58 -9.33
N ASP A 786 31.86 11.29 -9.42
CA ASP A 786 31.27 10.48 -10.49
C ASP A 786 31.38 11.13 -11.88
N PHE A 787 31.64 12.43 -11.92
CA PHE A 787 31.72 13.17 -13.17
C PHE A 787 33.07 13.05 -13.87
N LEU A 788 34.12 12.57 -13.18
CA LEU A 788 35.47 12.45 -13.76
C LEU A 788 35.43 11.69 -15.10
N PRO A 789 36.12 12.18 -16.14
CA PRO A 789 36.05 11.58 -17.45
C PRO A 789 36.56 10.11 -17.40
N PRO A 790 35.88 9.18 -18.07
CA PRO A 790 36.35 7.80 -18.15
C PRO A 790 37.65 7.75 -18.95
N GLY A 791 38.75 7.36 -18.30
CA GLY A 791 40.05 7.23 -18.96
C GLY A 791 40.22 5.84 -19.60
N PRO A 792 40.71 5.74 -20.86
CA PRO A 792 40.85 4.45 -21.57
C PRO A 792 41.84 3.47 -20.92
N HIS A 793 42.73 3.93 -20.02
CA HIS A 793 43.69 3.08 -19.29
C HIS A 793 43.94 3.49 -17.83
N MET A 794 43.18 4.45 -17.28
CA MET A 794 43.38 4.94 -15.90
C MET A 794 42.49 4.18 -14.92
N THR A 795 42.79 2.90 -14.68
CA THR A 795 41.96 2.01 -13.84
C THR A 795 42.27 2.05 -12.35
N SER A 796 43.24 2.84 -11.86
CA SER A 796 43.70 2.66 -10.47
C SER A 796 43.88 3.89 -9.56
N CYS A 797 43.74 5.15 -10.01
CA CYS A 797 43.81 6.26 -9.06
C CYS A 797 42.96 7.48 -9.43
N ILE A 798 42.00 7.83 -8.56
CA ILE A 798 41.18 9.05 -8.64
C ILE A 798 42.08 10.31 -8.66
N LEU A 799 43.18 10.28 -7.89
CA LEU A 799 44.12 11.41 -7.77
C LEU A 799 44.73 11.81 -9.12
N GLU A 800 45.10 10.85 -9.96
CA GLU A 800 45.67 11.12 -11.29
C GLU A 800 44.68 11.88 -12.18
N ARG A 801 43.39 11.51 -12.12
CA ARG A 801 42.33 12.18 -12.89
C ARG A 801 42.11 13.61 -12.39
N ILE A 802 42.09 13.82 -11.08
CA ILE A 802 42.01 15.17 -10.49
C ILE A 802 43.21 16.02 -10.92
N CYS A 803 44.42 15.48 -10.82
CA CYS A 803 45.64 16.16 -11.24
C CYS A 803 45.61 16.54 -12.73
N ALA A 804 45.07 15.67 -13.59
CA ALA A 804 44.91 15.96 -15.01
C ALA A 804 43.93 17.13 -15.26
N VAL A 805 42.79 17.15 -14.57
CA VAL A 805 41.81 18.25 -14.68
C VAL A 805 42.40 19.57 -14.16
N LEU A 806 43.06 19.54 -13.00
CA LEU A 806 43.72 20.72 -12.43
C LEU A 806 44.87 21.23 -13.32
N ALA A 807 45.65 20.32 -13.92
CA ALA A 807 46.69 20.68 -14.88
C ALA A 807 46.09 21.35 -16.12
N ALA A 808 44.97 20.84 -16.64
CA ALA A 808 44.28 21.45 -17.78
C ALA A 808 43.78 22.88 -17.45
N ILE A 809 43.20 23.09 -16.27
CA ILE A 809 42.78 24.41 -15.79
C ILE A 809 44.00 25.35 -15.66
N ALA A 810 45.07 24.88 -15.03
CA ALA A 810 46.29 25.66 -14.83
C ALA A 810 46.93 26.05 -16.17
N ILE A 811 47.03 25.12 -17.12
CA ILE A 811 47.55 25.38 -18.46
C ILE A 811 46.66 26.41 -19.18
N ALA A 812 45.34 26.27 -19.15
CA ALA A 812 44.42 27.21 -19.77
C ALA A 812 44.53 28.63 -19.17
N LEU A 813 44.72 28.74 -17.85
CA LEU A 813 44.95 30.00 -17.16
C LEU A 813 46.32 30.61 -17.50
N VAL A 814 47.39 29.82 -17.47
CA VAL A 814 48.74 30.31 -17.77
C VAL A 814 48.85 30.75 -19.23
N LEU A 815 48.32 29.97 -20.17
CA LEU A 815 48.32 30.33 -21.59
C LEU A 815 47.47 31.57 -21.86
N SER A 816 46.31 31.70 -21.23
CA SER A 816 45.44 32.86 -21.44
C SER A 816 45.98 34.13 -20.79
N VAL A 817 46.30 34.12 -19.49
CA VAL A 817 46.86 35.27 -18.78
C VAL A 817 48.23 35.63 -19.33
N GLY A 818 49.06 34.64 -19.63
CA GLY A 818 50.36 34.82 -20.25
C GLY A 818 50.27 35.46 -21.63
N SER A 819 49.37 34.97 -22.50
CA SER A 819 49.14 35.59 -23.81
C SER A 819 48.56 37.01 -23.70
N TRP A 820 47.73 37.29 -22.70
CA TRP A 820 47.21 38.64 -22.41
C TRP A 820 48.31 39.59 -21.99
N ILE A 821 49.11 39.21 -21.00
CA ILE A 821 50.23 40.02 -20.52
C ILE A 821 51.23 40.22 -21.65
N TYR A 822 51.49 39.20 -22.45
CA TYR A 822 52.35 39.29 -23.63
C TYR A 822 51.80 40.31 -24.64
N ALA A 823 50.53 40.20 -25.03
CA ALA A 823 49.89 41.12 -25.97
C ALA A 823 49.87 42.56 -25.46
N VAL A 824 49.66 42.76 -24.15
CA VAL A 824 49.69 44.10 -23.52
C VAL A 824 51.10 44.69 -23.45
N ARG A 825 52.12 43.87 -23.19
CA ARG A 825 53.52 44.30 -23.10
C ARG A 825 54.15 44.53 -24.46
N TYR A 826 53.75 43.77 -25.48
CA TYR A 826 54.26 43.90 -26.83
C TYR A 826 53.61 45.06 -27.58
N ARG A 827 53.92 46.29 -27.15
CA ARG A 827 53.47 47.52 -27.81
C ARG A 827 54.41 47.87 -28.95
N ARG A 828 54.03 47.55 -30.17
CA ARG A 828 54.59 48.22 -31.35
C ARG A 828 53.77 49.48 -31.61
N GLU A 829 54.44 50.60 -31.87
CA GLU A 829 53.79 51.81 -32.38
C GLU A 829 53.85 51.78 -33.91
N PRO A 830 52.72 51.93 -34.63
CA PRO A 830 51.34 52.13 -34.14
C PRO A 830 50.71 50.86 -33.56
N LEU A 831 49.88 51.03 -32.50
CA LEU A 831 49.20 49.93 -31.82
C LEU A 831 48.34 49.12 -32.81
N GLU A 832 48.56 47.81 -32.87
CA GLU A 832 47.69 46.94 -33.65
C GLU A 832 46.26 46.95 -33.09
N PRO A 833 45.21 46.84 -33.93
CA PRO A 833 43.82 47.06 -33.52
C PRO A 833 43.36 46.19 -32.34
N HIS A 834 43.84 44.96 -32.30
CA HIS A 834 43.52 44.02 -31.22
C HIS A 834 44.20 44.39 -29.90
N VAL A 835 45.42 44.95 -29.94
CA VAL A 835 46.11 45.48 -28.75
C VAL A 835 45.46 46.78 -28.31
N ALA A 836 45.11 47.67 -29.25
CA ALA A 836 44.40 48.91 -28.97
C ALA A 836 43.09 48.64 -28.23
N TYR A 837 42.27 47.69 -28.68
CA TYR A 837 41.06 47.27 -27.98
C TYR A 837 41.30 46.89 -26.51
N LEU A 838 42.42 46.22 -26.21
CA LEU A 838 42.76 45.80 -24.85
C LEU A 838 43.24 46.95 -23.95
N VAL A 839 44.05 47.89 -24.48
CA VAL A 839 44.74 48.87 -23.62
C VAL A 839 44.21 50.30 -23.72
N GLN A 840 43.47 50.65 -24.78
CA GLN A 840 43.15 52.05 -25.11
C GLN A 840 42.19 52.70 -24.08
N ALA A 841 41.37 51.89 -23.39
CA ALA A 841 40.47 52.39 -22.36
C ALA A 841 41.18 52.70 -21.02
N TYR A 842 42.38 52.16 -20.82
CA TYR A 842 43.09 52.14 -19.54
C TYR A 842 44.23 53.14 -19.48
N LYS A 843 44.53 53.64 -18.29
CA LYS A 843 45.77 54.37 -18.04
C LYS A 843 46.96 53.48 -18.45
N PRO A 844 48.04 54.04 -19.02
CA PRO A 844 49.17 53.25 -19.49
C PRO A 844 49.77 52.38 -18.37
N GLU A 845 49.74 52.85 -17.13
CA GLU A 845 50.23 52.15 -15.94
C GLU A 845 49.32 50.99 -15.50
N CYS A 846 48.04 51.04 -15.89
CA CYS A 846 47.03 50.03 -15.61
C CYS A 846 46.72 49.16 -16.84
N ALA A 847 47.63 49.07 -17.81
CA ALA A 847 47.37 48.33 -19.05
C ALA A 847 47.09 46.83 -18.83
N ALA A 848 47.63 46.25 -17.76
CA ALA A 848 47.37 44.87 -17.36
C ALA A 848 45.99 44.66 -16.72
N TRP A 849 45.20 45.72 -16.53
CA TRP A 849 43.88 45.63 -15.88
C TRP A 849 42.91 44.71 -16.63
N GLU A 850 43.00 44.63 -17.95
CA GLU A 850 42.17 43.70 -18.72
C GLU A 850 42.46 42.23 -18.38
N ALA A 851 43.70 41.90 -17.96
CA ALA A 851 44.03 40.57 -17.46
C ALA A 851 43.36 40.29 -16.11
N GLU A 852 43.26 41.27 -15.20
CA GLU A 852 42.47 41.13 -13.96
C GLU A 852 41.02 40.78 -14.27
N ARG A 853 40.40 41.48 -15.23
CA ARG A 853 39.00 41.25 -15.59
C ARG A 853 38.78 39.87 -16.19
N LEU A 854 39.69 39.41 -17.05
CA LEU A 854 39.66 38.05 -17.59
C LEU A 854 39.78 37.01 -16.47
N VAL A 855 40.77 37.17 -15.59
CA VAL A 855 41.00 36.29 -14.45
C VAL A 855 39.77 36.23 -13.54
N ARG A 856 39.17 37.38 -13.22
CA ARG A 856 37.93 37.48 -12.45
C ARG A 856 36.78 36.71 -13.10
N LYS A 857 36.55 36.87 -14.40
CA LYS A 857 35.50 36.13 -15.13
C LYS A 857 35.74 34.62 -15.06
N VAL A 858 36.99 34.18 -15.25
CA VAL A 858 37.35 32.75 -15.19
C VAL A 858 37.12 32.20 -13.78
N PHE A 859 37.57 32.90 -12.74
CA PHE A 859 37.35 32.46 -11.36
C PHE A 859 35.86 32.39 -11.00
N LEU A 860 35.08 33.41 -11.36
CA LEU A 860 33.64 33.40 -11.13
C LEU A 860 32.96 32.21 -11.83
N ALA A 861 33.29 31.93 -13.09
CA ALA A 861 32.73 30.81 -13.84
C ALA A 861 33.21 29.43 -13.33
N LEU A 862 34.45 29.36 -12.85
CA LEU A 862 35.01 28.14 -12.28
C LEU A 862 34.38 27.83 -10.91
N ILE A 863 34.25 28.83 -10.04
CA ILE A 863 33.60 28.69 -8.73
C ILE A 863 32.18 28.16 -8.90
N THR A 864 31.42 28.66 -9.89
CA THR A 864 30.03 28.29 -10.06
C THR A 864 29.81 26.87 -10.55
N THR A 865 30.78 26.32 -11.27
CA THR A 865 30.72 24.96 -11.78
C THR A 865 31.32 23.95 -10.81
N MET A 866 32.33 24.34 -10.03
CA MET A 866 32.92 23.50 -8.98
C MET A 866 32.04 23.42 -7.72
N LEU A 867 31.36 24.52 -7.38
CA LEU A 867 30.49 24.64 -6.22
C LEU A 867 29.06 24.95 -6.70
N PRO A 868 28.33 23.96 -7.22
CA PRO A 868 26.96 24.19 -7.66
C PRO A 868 26.09 24.63 -6.47
N VAL A 869 25.20 25.57 -6.73
CA VAL A 869 24.29 26.16 -5.72
C VAL A 869 23.49 25.07 -4.98
N THR A 870 23.16 23.93 -5.62
CA THR A 870 22.40 22.86 -4.95
C THR A 870 23.20 22.10 -3.91
N LEU A 871 24.54 22.10 -4.00
CA LEU A 871 25.39 21.37 -3.08
C LEU A 871 25.74 22.23 -1.86
N SER A 872 26.20 23.46 -2.09
CA SER A 872 26.59 24.39 -1.03
C SER A 872 26.43 25.84 -1.49
N PRO A 873 25.20 26.39 -1.43
CA PRO A 873 24.94 27.73 -1.93
C PRO A 873 25.70 28.80 -1.15
N ALA A 874 25.85 28.61 0.17
CA ALA A 874 26.58 29.53 1.04
C ALA A 874 28.06 29.63 0.64
N LEU A 875 28.73 28.47 0.44
CA LEU A 875 30.16 28.44 0.08
C LEU A 875 30.41 29.08 -1.29
N GLN A 876 29.51 28.83 -2.26
CA GLN A 876 29.60 29.43 -3.58
C GLN A 876 29.43 30.96 -3.52
N LEU A 877 28.39 31.45 -2.84
CA LEU A 877 28.13 32.89 -2.72
C LEU A 877 29.21 33.61 -1.92
N GLU A 878 29.76 32.98 -0.89
CA GLU A 878 30.91 33.50 -0.13
C GLU A 878 32.14 33.65 -1.03
N ALA A 879 32.50 32.60 -1.78
CA ALA A 879 33.62 32.64 -2.70
C ALA A 879 33.45 33.71 -3.80
N VAL A 880 32.24 33.85 -4.35
CA VAL A 880 31.91 34.91 -5.32
C VAL A 880 32.03 36.29 -4.68
N THR A 881 31.52 36.46 -3.46
CA THR A 881 31.59 37.73 -2.72
C THR A 881 33.04 38.15 -2.46
N LEU A 882 33.92 37.22 -2.08
CA LEU A 882 35.35 37.49 -1.89
C LEU A 882 36.03 37.96 -3.17
N VAL A 883 35.75 37.31 -4.30
CA VAL A 883 36.26 37.75 -5.61
C VAL A 883 35.78 39.16 -5.94
N LEU A 884 34.49 39.47 -5.70
CA LEU A 884 33.93 40.79 -5.96
C LEU A 884 34.51 41.89 -5.06
N ILE A 885 34.71 41.62 -3.77
CA ILE A 885 35.34 42.55 -2.82
C ILE A 885 36.77 42.87 -3.27
N ALA A 886 37.55 41.84 -3.60
CA ALA A 886 38.93 42.02 -4.09
C ALA A 886 38.96 42.86 -5.37
N SER A 887 38.02 42.60 -6.28
CA SER A 887 37.89 43.33 -7.55
C SER A 887 37.48 44.78 -7.36
N LEU A 888 36.55 45.06 -6.44
CA LEU A 888 36.12 46.41 -6.09
C LEU A 888 37.24 47.19 -5.42
N ALA A 889 37.94 46.58 -4.46
CA ALA A 889 39.08 47.18 -3.78
C ALA A 889 40.18 47.54 -4.78
N ALA A 890 40.51 46.62 -5.70
CA ALA A 890 41.46 46.87 -6.76
C ALA A 890 40.99 48.01 -7.69
N ASN A 891 39.71 48.03 -8.10
CA ASN A 891 39.20 49.07 -8.99
C ASN A 891 39.22 50.46 -8.33
N MET A 892 38.85 50.54 -7.05
CA MET A 892 38.88 51.78 -6.27
C MET A 892 40.32 52.27 -6.03
N TYR A 893 41.27 51.35 -5.82
CA TYR A 893 42.67 51.69 -5.60
C TYR A 893 43.36 52.17 -6.89
N PHE A 894 43.21 51.44 -7.99
CA PHE A 894 43.92 51.74 -9.24
C PHE A 894 43.21 52.75 -10.13
N MET A 895 41.88 52.86 -10.05
CA MET A 895 41.04 53.67 -10.96
C MET A 895 41.53 53.57 -12.42
N PRO A 896 41.48 52.35 -12.99
CA PRO A 896 42.27 51.96 -14.16
C PRO A 896 41.87 52.67 -15.45
N TYR A 897 40.62 53.15 -15.58
CA TYR A 897 40.13 53.78 -16.80
C TYR A 897 40.62 55.23 -16.92
N GLN A 898 40.89 55.67 -18.16
CA GLN A 898 41.28 57.05 -18.46
C GLN A 898 40.12 58.04 -18.24
N VAL A 899 38.88 57.61 -18.50
CA VAL A 899 37.68 58.42 -18.30
C VAL A 899 37.10 58.14 -16.91
N GLY A 900 36.97 59.17 -16.07
CA GLY A 900 36.47 59.04 -14.70
C GLY A 900 35.08 58.39 -14.60
N SER A 901 34.19 58.67 -15.56
CA SER A 901 32.84 58.08 -15.59
C SER A 901 32.85 56.56 -15.76
N TRP A 902 33.84 55.99 -16.46
CA TRP A 902 33.96 54.53 -16.61
C TRP A 902 34.40 53.84 -15.32
N ASN A 903 35.31 54.46 -14.55
CA ASN A 903 35.68 53.97 -13.21
C ASN A 903 34.46 53.99 -12.27
N GLY A 904 33.67 55.07 -12.31
CA GLY A 904 32.44 55.19 -11.53
C GLY A 904 31.39 54.14 -11.90
N ARG A 905 31.20 53.88 -13.21
CA ARG A 905 30.29 52.81 -13.68
C ARG A 905 30.75 51.42 -13.24
N GLU A 906 32.05 51.09 -13.38
CA GLU A 906 32.59 49.80 -12.93
C GLU A 906 32.39 49.60 -11.42
N ALA A 907 32.75 50.60 -10.61
CA ALA A 907 32.57 50.56 -9.17
C ALA A 907 31.09 50.40 -8.80
N GLY A 908 30.20 51.12 -9.48
CA GLY A 908 28.75 50.99 -9.32
C GLY A 908 28.23 49.59 -9.64
N LEU A 909 28.68 48.99 -10.75
CA LEU A 909 28.30 47.62 -11.13
C LEU A 909 28.81 46.58 -10.12
N LEU A 910 30.04 46.72 -9.62
CA LEU A 910 30.60 45.85 -8.59
C LEU A 910 29.85 45.99 -7.25
N MET A 911 29.45 47.21 -6.87
CA MET A 911 28.62 47.46 -5.70
C MET A 911 27.23 46.84 -5.82
N VAL A 912 26.57 46.98 -6.98
CA VAL A 912 25.27 46.33 -7.25
C VAL A 912 25.40 44.81 -7.17
N ALA A 913 26.47 44.26 -7.76
CA ALA A 913 26.77 42.82 -7.72
C ALA A 913 27.01 42.30 -6.29
N LEU A 914 27.75 43.05 -5.47
CA LEU A 914 27.94 42.74 -4.03
C LEU A 914 26.63 42.80 -3.26
N THR A 915 25.80 43.81 -3.49
CA THR A 915 24.48 43.90 -2.86
C THR A 915 23.60 42.73 -3.28
N MET A 916 23.58 42.35 -4.55
CA MET A 916 22.80 41.19 -5.03
C MET A 916 23.25 39.88 -4.38
N THR A 917 24.56 39.62 -4.32
CA THR A 917 25.11 38.41 -3.71
C THR A 917 24.87 38.39 -2.20
N GLY A 918 24.99 39.52 -1.52
CA GLY A 918 24.62 39.70 -0.11
C GLY A 918 23.13 39.42 0.13
N LEU A 919 22.22 40.02 -0.65
CA LEU A 919 20.78 39.78 -0.56
C LEU A 919 20.41 38.32 -0.85
N THR A 920 21.09 37.69 -1.81
CA THR A 920 20.90 36.26 -2.12
C THR A 920 21.36 35.40 -0.95
N THR A 921 22.49 35.73 -0.33
CA THR A 921 22.98 35.04 0.88
C THR A 921 21.99 35.21 2.04
N CYS A 922 21.46 36.41 2.25
CA CYS A 922 20.40 36.67 3.24
C CYS A 922 19.13 35.88 2.94
N LEU A 923 18.71 35.79 1.67
CA LEU A 923 17.54 35.03 1.25
C LEU A 923 17.72 33.54 1.57
N ILE A 924 18.88 32.96 1.26
CA ILE A 924 19.20 31.55 1.51
C ILE A 924 19.32 31.28 3.01
N ALA A 925 20.00 32.15 3.76
CA ALA A 925 20.09 32.04 5.22
C ALA A 925 18.71 32.13 5.89
N ASN A 926 17.82 33.00 5.39
CA ASN A 926 16.47 33.15 5.90
C ASN A 926 15.57 31.94 5.56
N ASP A 927 15.81 31.25 4.44
CA ASP A 927 15.08 30.02 4.09
C ASP A 927 15.43 28.84 5.01
N LEU A 928 16.61 28.88 5.63
CA LEU A 928 17.05 27.89 6.62
C LEU A 928 16.68 28.26 8.06
N HIS A 929 16.21 29.48 8.32
CA HIS A 929 15.95 29.97 9.68
C HIS A 929 14.48 29.78 10.09
N TRP A 930 14.25 29.46 11.36
CA TRP A 930 12.90 29.19 11.89
C TRP A 930 11.95 30.40 11.87
N ALA A 931 12.50 31.62 11.90
CA ALA A 931 11.74 32.89 11.85
C ALA A 931 11.35 33.31 10.41
N LYS A 932 11.03 32.34 9.55
CA LYS A 932 10.75 32.53 8.12
C LYS A 932 9.53 33.43 7.90
N SER A 933 9.70 34.52 7.14
CA SER A 933 8.63 35.37 6.66
C SER A 933 8.53 35.27 5.13
N THR A 934 7.47 34.65 4.62
CA THR A 934 7.22 34.46 3.19
C THR A 934 7.15 35.78 2.43
N PHE A 935 6.60 36.83 3.06
CA PHE A 935 6.56 38.18 2.49
C PHE A 935 7.97 38.73 2.27
N THR A 936 8.83 38.63 3.29
CA THR A 936 10.21 39.13 3.21
C THR A 936 11.01 38.41 2.14
N GLN A 937 10.86 37.09 2.02
CA GLN A 937 11.57 36.31 1.00
C GLN A 937 11.07 36.64 -0.41
N ARG A 938 9.75 36.77 -0.62
CA ARG A 938 9.19 37.21 -1.92
C ARG A 938 9.71 38.59 -2.31
N ALA A 939 9.77 39.52 -1.35
CA ALA A 939 10.33 40.86 -1.57
C ALA A 939 11.81 40.79 -1.95
N LEU A 940 12.63 39.99 -1.25
CA LEU A 940 14.04 39.81 -1.56
C LEU A 940 14.25 39.21 -2.96
N VAL A 941 13.50 38.18 -3.34
CA VAL A 941 13.55 37.59 -4.69
C VAL A 941 13.24 38.66 -5.75
N PHE A 942 12.17 39.44 -5.55
CA PHE A 942 11.79 40.51 -6.47
C PHE A 942 12.90 41.57 -6.60
N VAL A 943 13.48 42.01 -5.48
CA VAL A 943 14.57 43.00 -5.46
C VAL A 943 15.81 42.47 -6.18
N ILE A 944 16.24 41.23 -5.90
CA ILE A 944 17.39 40.60 -6.57
C ILE A 944 17.15 40.52 -8.08
N CYS A 945 15.97 40.06 -8.50
CA CYS A 945 15.63 39.97 -9.92
C CYS A 945 15.58 41.36 -10.59
N ALA A 946 14.96 42.35 -9.95
CA ALA A 946 14.85 43.71 -10.47
C ALA A 946 16.22 44.38 -10.60
N MET A 947 17.13 44.18 -9.64
CA MET A 947 18.52 44.64 -9.73
C MET A 947 19.26 43.95 -10.88
N ALA A 948 19.16 42.63 -10.99
CA ALA A 948 19.81 41.84 -12.04
C ALA A 948 19.34 42.29 -13.44
N SER A 949 18.04 42.25 -13.69
CA SER A 949 17.45 42.52 -15.00
C SER A 949 17.49 44.00 -15.34
N GLY A 950 17.21 44.88 -14.37
CA GLY A 950 17.21 46.32 -14.54
C GLY A 950 18.59 46.85 -14.91
N THR A 951 19.63 46.44 -14.18
CA THR A 951 21.01 46.84 -14.49
C THR A 951 21.48 46.28 -15.83
N CYS A 952 21.14 45.02 -16.16
CA CYS A 952 21.45 44.46 -17.49
C CYS A 952 20.76 45.25 -18.62
N ALA A 953 19.47 45.57 -18.47
CA ALA A 953 18.72 46.31 -19.48
C ALA A 953 19.28 47.73 -19.69
N ILE A 954 19.63 48.44 -18.60
CA ILE A 954 20.27 49.75 -18.67
C ILE A 954 21.61 49.66 -19.40
N MET A 955 22.44 48.66 -19.07
CA MET A 955 23.74 48.47 -19.71
C MET A 955 23.63 48.07 -21.19
N ILE A 956 22.65 47.24 -21.57
CA ILE A 956 22.36 46.89 -22.96
C ILE A 956 21.89 48.14 -23.73
N GLY A 957 21.01 48.96 -23.14
CA GLY A 957 20.57 50.23 -23.73
C GLY A 957 21.73 51.20 -23.93
N ALA A 958 22.60 51.34 -22.93
CA ALA A 958 23.81 52.16 -23.02
C ALA A 958 24.78 51.65 -24.09
N LEU A 959 24.98 50.33 -24.16
CA LEU A 959 25.79 49.69 -25.19
C LEU A 959 25.23 49.93 -26.60
N ALA A 960 23.93 49.74 -26.80
CA ALA A 960 23.27 49.96 -28.09
C ALA A 960 23.35 51.43 -28.51
N ALA A 961 23.13 52.37 -27.59
CA ALA A 961 23.28 53.80 -27.85
C ALA A 961 24.72 54.18 -28.21
N ALA A 962 25.71 53.65 -27.49
CA ALA A 962 27.12 53.86 -27.79
C ALA A 962 27.48 53.29 -29.18
N PHE A 963 27.02 52.09 -29.50
CA PHE A 963 27.27 51.44 -30.78
C PHE A 963 26.62 52.20 -31.96
N LEU A 964 25.38 52.66 -31.81
CA LEU A 964 24.70 53.48 -32.82
C LEU A 964 25.39 54.83 -33.02
N ASN A 965 25.86 55.46 -31.94
CA ASN A 965 26.58 56.72 -32.00
C ASN A 965 27.94 56.56 -32.69
N GLU A 966 28.69 55.49 -32.36
CA GLU A 966 29.94 55.14 -33.04
C GLU A 966 29.73 54.94 -34.53
N ARG A 967 28.69 54.17 -34.91
CA ARG A 967 28.35 53.89 -36.32
C ARG A 967 27.91 55.15 -37.08
N ARG A 968 27.16 56.06 -36.43
CA ARG A 968 26.73 57.32 -37.07
C ARG A 968 27.89 58.29 -37.29
N ASN A 969 28.89 58.23 -36.43
CA ASN A 969 30.05 59.13 -36.49
C ASN A 969 31.20 58.57 -37.35
N THR A 970 31.19 57.28 -37.73
CA THR A 970 32.24 56.67 -38.57
C THR A 970 32.35 57.31 -39.96
N PRO A 971 31.26 57.48 -40.73
CA PRO A 971 31.34 58.05 -42.09
C PRO A 971 31.88 59.48 -42.08
N LYS A 972 31.47 60.28 -41.10
CA LYS A 972 31.93 61.67 -40.95
C LYS A 972 33.41 61.77 -40.57
N ALA A 973 33.93 60.77 -39.87
CA ALA A 973 35.36 60.71 -39.55
C ALA A 973 36.17 60.27 -40.77
N ASP A 974 35.64 59.31 -41.56
CA ASP A 974 36.28 58.84 -42.79
C ASP A 974 36.20 59.89 -43.93
N GLU A 975 35.20 60.80 -43.93
CA GLU A 975 35.11 61.93 -44.87
C GLU A 975 35.97 63.14 -44.47
N ALA A 976 36.30 63.28 -43.18
CA ALA A 976 37.13 64.39 -42.69
C ALA A 976 38.64 64.11 -42.78
N GLU A 977 39.02 62.86 -43.08
CA GLU A 977 40.38 62.37 -43.31
C GLU A 977 40.65 62.31 -44.83
#